data_AF-A0A517NSJ4-F1
#
_entry.id   AF-A0A517NSJ4-F1
#
_cell.length_a   1.000
_cell.length_b   1.000
_cell.length_c   1.000
_cell.angle_alpha   90.00
_cell.angle_beta   90.00
_cell.angle_gamma   90.00
#
_symmetry.space_group_name_H-M   'P 1'
#
loop_
_entity.id
_entity.type
_entity.pdbx_description
1 polymer ?
#
loop_
_entity_poly.entity_id
_entity_poly.type
_entity_poly.pdbx_seq_one_letter_code
_entity_poly.pdbx_strand_id
1 'polypeptide(L)'
;MSPFEIFRRNLKPAMVVLVGLSMFAFVVLPAMEQYLRSGASGGADAKLAEIDGVAINRSRVDNFTRNHQTTVRFLRELAEETIQRGGAPRTPGFAIDPQTKRVQQVGINDNPSEFGSVRTMQLASEANKAGFELDDTAIKSWLSKFTDGTMSDTEIIGLLAKTSRNSMGQFHLYEQLRSQLLASVYQQSGTAGLVTKQQQALTTPTQQWSNFLKLNRQATVAAYGLPVQDFYEKTNANPSASVIQAVYEEGKERFPNRQSPEPAFRKRDTATFEFVAADMKSFIDREVEKLSDDEIRAEYEKQLKGGAFEMPKFDREEVLKQAEEMKAAIEAKAAAEKEAAATEESPAEKSTEKMDEASETKADAAKATEPDTAAAKAMPAEDSPAKESPAKESPEADAPAKADTADAKKAAADTKAKLKKQVDDFQKEIETVREDAAAEADADQSSNTRTDNGVRLVAFQDDKKEAEKASDEAAKATEKAEAEADDKAAEMKEDSQATETAKASDDAKDSGDAKADAEKADDADAKDAEADAKEEAPKVKPFEEVRDEVARSMVRFTAGKKLDEAMTKVRSEMRLYFNKRAIFESNQSIGQDGEAPTKPDLEKMAADTGLVYGKIGPHDVSSISDEPIASSVEMGTSLRDRGPPFTAMMYGLPYMGQQMPKQQLYSPLGTVDTQAERSYITWKIDEKDAYIPELDEVKDEVIASIRMDEARDLARAAADELVDKIEKGEKLEDLVPEDKAFMYNTDLGPFSWMQSFGFGGAFLGNVPKLDSVGEEFMEKVFTTEQGKVGVAANLPERVIYIVQPIELQPTLEDLRERFKQPRDRMMASTLGNEDAGTVYQGFFESADKRTGFEYQVPEE
;
A
#
# COMPACT_ATOMS: atom_id res chain seq x y z
N MET A 1 -0.45 -91.58 9.75
CA MET A 1 0.24 -90.45 10.40
C MET A 1 -0.78 -89.68 11.20
N SER A 2 -0.51 -89.45 12.49
CA SER A 2 -1.37 -88.64 13.34
C SER A 2 -1.08 -87.14 13.11
N PRO A 3 -2.09 -86.24 13.13
CA PRO A 3 -1.85 -84.79 13.07
C PRO A 3 -0.86 -84.30 14.14
N PHE A 4 -0.83 -84.96 15.29
CA PHE A 4 0.11 -84.66 16.39
C PHE A 4 1.58 -84.96 16.07
N GLU A 5 1.88 -85.88 15.15
CA GLU A 5 3.26 -86.16 14.72
C GLU A 5 3.80 -85.04 13.83
N ILE A 6 2.97 -84.52 12.92
CA ILE A 6 3.31 -83.39 12.06
C ILE A 6 3.52 -82.13 12.92
N PHE A 7 2.62 -81.90 13.88
CA PHE A 7 2.74 -80.79 14.83
C PHE A 7 4.03 -80.89 15.68
N ARG A 8 4.34 -82.06 16.25
CA ARG A 8 5.59 -82.26 17.02
C ARG A 8 6.86 -82.11 16.18
N ARG A 9 6.84 -82.61 14.93
CA ARG A 9 8.00 -82.52 14.01
C ARG A 9 8.32 -81.08 13.62
N ASN A 10 7.30 -80.24 13.47
CA ASN A 10 7.45 -78.81 13.12
C ASN A 10 7.35 -77.86 14.33
N LEU A 11 7.26 -78.37 15.56
CA LEU A 11 7.05 -77.55 16.77
C LEU A 11 8.20 -76.57 17.03
N LYS A 12 9.45 -77.00 16.79
CA LYS A 12 10.64 -76.14 16.92
C LYS A 12 10.64 -74.98 15.90
N PRO A 13 10.53 -75.20 14.57
CA PRO A 13 10.44 -74.09 13.62
C PRO A 13 9.19 -73.22 13.83
N ALA A 14 8.04 -73.79 14.21
CA ALA A 14 6.84 -73.01 14.53
C ALA A 14 7.02 -72.11 15.76
N MET A 15 7.66 -72.59 16.83
CA MET A 15 8.04 -71.76 17.98
C MET A 15 8.99 -70.63 17.57
N VAL A 16 10.01 -70.91 16.75
CA VAL A 16 10.97 -69.88 16.31
C VAL A 16 10.27 -68.79 15.49
N VAL A 17 9.35 -69.16 14.59
CA VAL A 17 8.55 -68.19 13.83
C VAL A 17 7.63 -67.39 14.76
N LEU A 18 6.91 -68.02 15.70
CA LEU A 18 6.00 -67.32 16.63
C LEU A 18 6.75 -66.40 17.60
N VAL A 19 7.92 -66.80 18.11
CA VAL A 19 8.76 -65.97 18.98
C VAL A 19 9.38 -64.81 18.18
N GLY A 20 9.78 -65.04 16.92
CA GLY A 20 10.19 -63.96 16.02
C GLY A 20 9.07 -62.95 15.77
N LEU A 21 7.84 -63.43 15.54
CA LEU A 21 6.65 -62.60 15.35
C LEU A 21 6.28 -61.83 16.63
N SER A 22 6.41 -62.44 17.82
CA SER A 22 6.21 -61.72 19.08
C SER A 22 7.30 -60.69 19.36
N MET A 23 8.57 -60.98 19.06
CA MET A 23 9.64 -59.98 19.17
C MET A 23 9.41 -58.81 18.19
N PHE A 24 8.95 -59.08 16.97
CA PHE A 24 8.55 -58.02 16.04
C PHE A 24 7.38 -57.18 16.61
N ALA A 25 6.36 -57.84 17.17
CA ALA A 25 5.20 -57.17 17.76
C ALA A 25 5.47 -56.37 19.05
N PHE A 26 6.47 -56.74 19.84
CA PHE A 26 6.80 -56.06 21.11
C PHE A 26 8.06 -55.19 21.08
N VAL A 27 8.88 -55.26 20.02
CA VAL A 27 10.09 -54.41 19.86
C VAL A 27 9.97 -53.50 18.65
N VAL A 28 9.54 -54.02 17.49
CA VAL A 28 9.45 -53.21 16.26
C VAL A 28 8.16 -52.41 16.24
N LEU A 29 7.01 -52.99 16.59
CA LEU A 29 5.73 -52.28 16.58
C LEU A 29 5.68 -51.06 17.53
N PRO A 30 6.19 -51.12 18.79
CA PRO A 30 6.27 -49.94 19.65
C PRO A 30 7.27 -48.89 19.15
N ALA A 31 8.41 -49.31 18.57
CA ALA A 31 9.34 -48.38 17.94
C ALA A 31 8.73 -47.72 16.68
N MET A 32 7.88 -48.45 15.95
CA MET A 32 7.17 -47.95 14.79
C MET A 32 6.01 -47.03 15.20
N GLU A 33 5.26 -47.35 16.26
CA GLU A 33 4.30 -46.41 16.87
C GLU A 33 5.00 -45.15 17.39
N GLN A 34 6.20 -45.27 17.98
CA GLN A 34 6.97 -44.12 18.43
C GLN A 34 7.49 -43.29 17.25
N TYR A 35 7.87 -43.93 16.13
CA TYR A 35 8.24 -43.27 14.88
C TYR A 35 7.04 -42.58 14.21
N LEU A 36 5.88 -43.24 14.11
CA LEU A 36 4.63 -42.68 13.58
C LEU A 36 4.07 -41.56 14.47
N ARG A 37 4.17 -41.67 15.80
CA ARG A 37 3.81 -40.58 16.72
C ARG A 37 4.81 -39.42 16.66
N SER A 38 6.10 -39.67 16.43
CA SER A 38 7.07 -38.59 16.15
C SER A 38 6.89 -37.95 14.78
N GLY A 39 6.38 -38.68 13.79
CA GLY A 39 6.04 -38.16 12.45
C GLY A 39 4.71 -37.41 12.38
N ALA A 40 3.83 -37.56 13.38
CA ALA A 40 2.49 -36.95 13.41
C ALA A 40 2.40 -35.67 14.26
N SER A 41 3.48 -35.19 14.88
CA SER A 41 3.51 -33.91 15.61
C SER A 41 4.82 -33.13 15.46
N GLY A 42 5.60 -33.42 14.43
CA GLY A 42 6.84 -32.73 14.10
C GLY A 42 6.92 -32.52 12.59
N GLY A 43 6.50 -31.35 12.12
CA GLY A 43 6.73 -30.97 10.73
C GLY A 43 8.23 -31.02 10.44
N ALA A 44 8.60 -31.51 9.26
CA ALA A 44 9.94 -31.31 8.75
C ALA A 44 10.24 -29.80 8.77
N ASP A 45 11.40 -29.41 9.29
CA ASP A 45 11.77 -28.01 9.49
C ASP A 45 11.97 -27.33 8.13
N ALA A 46 10.88 -26.82 7.56
CA ALA A 46 10.80 -26.40 6.18
C ALA A 46 11.75 -25.22 5.91
N LYS A 47 12.48 -25.26 4.78
CA LYS A 47 13.25 -24.12 4.25
C LYS A 47 12.27 -22.96 4.06
N LEU A 48 12.42 -21.88 4.81
CA LEU A 48 11.60 -20.66 4.66
C LEU A 48 12.31 -19.65 3.76
N ALA A 49 13.64 -19.63 3.78
CA ALA A 49 14.45 -18.76 2.92
C ALA A 49 15.80 -19.38 2.54
N GLU A 50 16.48 -18.78 1.56
CA GLU A 50 17.92 -18.95 1.32
C GLU A 50 18.62 -17.60 1.38
N ILE A 51 19.77 -17.55 2.03
CA ILE A 51 20.65 -16.38 2.08
C ILE A 51 22.08 -16.87 1.94
N ASP A 52 22.84 -16.35 0.98
CA ASP A 52 24.25 -16.68 0.75
C ASP A 52 24.52 -18.18 0.50
N GLY A 53 23.57 -18.88 -0.12
CA GLY A 53 23.61 -20.34 -0.28
C GLY A 53 23.28 -21.14 0.99
N VAL A 54 22.83 -20.47 2.05
CA VAL A 54 22.49 -21.07 3.34
C VAL A 54 20.98 -21.09 3.52
N ALA A 55 20.40 -22.29 3.59
CA ALA A 55 19.01 -22.50 3.93
C ALA A 55 18.69 -21.99 5.35
N ILE A 56 17.65 -21.17 5.47
CA ILE A 56 17.08 -20.72 6.74
C ILE A 56 15.74 -21.40 6.90
N ASN A 57 15.65 -22.29 7.88
CA ASN A 57 14.43 -23.05 8.14
C ASN A 57 13.47 -22.28 9.05
N ARG A 58 12.19 -22.65 9.00
CA ARG A 58 11.11 -22.03 9.77
C ARG A 58 11.39 -22.01 11.28
N SER A 59 11.90 -23.11 11.87
CA SER A 59 12.19 -23.16 13.30
C SER A 59 13.19 -22.08 13.75
N ARG A 60 14.18 -21.75 12.92
CA ARG A 60 15.17 -20.70 13.17
C ARG A 60 14.53 -19.31 13.15
N VAL A 61 13.63 -19.08 12.19
CA VAL A 61 12.88 -17.82 12.06
C VAL A 61 11.89 -17.65 13.21
N ASP A 62 11.17 -18.70 13.60
CA ASP A 62 10.24 -18.68 14.74
C ASP A 62 10.97 -18.41 16.07
N ASN A 63 12.15 -18.99 16.26
CA ASN A 63 12.99 -18.74 17.42
C ASN A 63 13.48 -17.28 17.46
N PHE A 64 13.98 -16.77 16.34
CA PHE A 64 14.42 -15.37 16.25
C PHE A 64 13.25 -14.40 16.43
N THR A 65 12.09 -14.66 15.83
CA THR A 65 10.89 -13.81 15.95
C THR A 65 10.37 -13.78 17.40
N ARG A 66 10.34 -14.93 18.10
CA ARG A 66 9.96 -15.00 19.53
C ARG A 66 10.96 -14.29 20.44
N ASN A 67 12.26 -14.38 20.14
CA ASN A 67 13.29 -13.62 20.82
C ASN A 67 13.09 -12.11 20.58
N HIS A 68 12.88 -11.71 19.33
CA HIS A 68 12.63 -10.33 18.94
C HIS A 68 11.44 -9.71 19.69
N GLN A 69 10.28 -10.39 19.73
CA GLN A 69 9.11 -9.96 20.50
C GLN A 69 9.42 -9.78 22.00
N THR A 70 10.29 -10.63 22.55
CA THR A 70 10.70 -10.55 23.96
C THR A 70 11.66 -9.38 24.20
N THR A 71 12.60 -9.13 23.28
CA THR A 71 13.47 -7.95 23.28
C THR A 71 12.69 -6.65 23.15
N VAL A 72 11.70 -6.55 22.26
CA VAL A 72 10.85 -5.35 22.11
C VAL A 72 10.05 -5.06 23.39
N ARG A 73 9.44 -6.08 24.00
CA ARG A 73 8.77 -5.93 25.32
C ARG A 73 9.73 -5.46 26.41
N PHE A 74 10.90 -6.08 26.49
CA PHE A 74 11.94 -5.71 27.43
C PHE A 74 12.42 -4.26 27.24
N LEU A 75 12.71 -3.83 26.01
CA LEU A 75 13.14 -2.44 25.74
C LEU A 75 12.04 -1.42 26.04
N ARG A 76 10.76 -1.77 25.84
CA ARG A 76 9.62 -0.93 26.22
C ARG A 76 9.53 -0.76 27.75
N GLU A 77 9.60 -1.85 28.50
CA GLU A 77 9.64 -1.82 29.98
C GLU A 77 10.89 -1.08 30.50
N LEU A 78 12.05 -1.29 29.86
CA LEU A 78 13.31 -0.62 30.20
C LEU A 78 13.25 0.90 29.95
N ALA A 79 12.60 1.33 28.87
CA ALA A 79 12.38 2.75 28.58
C ALA A 79 11.41 3.37 29.59
N GLU A 80 10.33 2.68 29.93
CA GLU A 80 9.35 3.14 30.94
C GLU A 80 9.99 3.29 32.33
N GLU A 81 10.84 2.34 32.76
CA GLU A 81 11.62 2.42 34.00
C GLU A 81 12.65 3.57 33.95
N THR A 82 13.34 3.75 32.82
CA THR A 82 14.30 4.85 32.61
C THR A 82 13.62 6.22 32.74
N ILE A 83 12.44 6.39 32.13
CA ILE A 83 11.64 7.62 32.20
C ILE A 83 11.13 7.85 33.63
N GLN A 84 10.67 6.80 34.34
CA GLN A 84 10.27 6.91 35.74
C GLN A 84 11.41 7.36 36.66
N ARG A 85 12.65 6.98 36.36
CA ARG A 85 13.87 7.43 37.06
C ARG A 85 14.36 8.83 36.64
N GLY A 86 13.67 9.50 35.72
CA GLY A 86 14.03 10.83 35.21
C GLY A 86 15.12 10.84 34.14
N GLY A 87 15.51 9.68 33.62
CA GLY A 87 16.39 9.56 32.44
C GLY A 87 15.60 9.65 31.13
N ALA A 88 16.31 9.77 30.01
CA ALA A 88 15.70 9.74 28.67
C ALA A 88 16.55 8.88 27.72
N PRO A 89 16.01 7.80 27.10
CA PRO A 89 16.78 6.96 26.19
C PRO A 89 17.37 7.73 25.00
N ARG A 90 18.69 7.62 24.79
CA ARG A 90 19.47 8.40 23.81
C ARG A 90 20.01 7.57 22.65
N THR A 91 19.22 6.62 22.17
CA THR A 91 19.57 5.72 21.05
C THR A 91 18.89 6.15 19.74
N PRO A 92 19.50 5.92 18.56
CA PRO A 92 18.83 6.12 17.28
C PRO A 92 17.55 5.28 17.17
N GLY A 93 16.49 5.82 16.55
CA GLY A 93 15.22 5.13 16.37
C GLY A 93 14.36 4.99 17.64
N PHE A 94 14.74 5.63 18.75
CA PHE A 94 13.88 5.75 19.92
C PHE A 94 12.97 6.98 19.80
N ALA A 95 11.68 6.83 20.13
CA ALA A 95 10.70 7.92 20.07
C ALA A 95 9.63 7.80 21.17
N ILE A 96 9.21 8.94 21.73
CA ILE A 96 8.13 9.07 22.71
C ILE A 96 7.10 10.04 22.15
N ASP A 97 5.82 9.75 22.37
CA ASP A 97 4.72 10.68 22.12
C ASP A 97 4.85 11.94 23.01
N PRO A 98 4.97 13.15 22.44
CA PRO A 98 5.19 14.37 23.23
C PRO A 98 3.99 14.71 24.15
N GLN A 99 2.77 14.30 23.80
CA GLN A 99 1.54 14.54 24.56
C GLN A 99 1.27 13.42 25.56
N THR A 100 1.22 12.15 25.12
CA THR A 100 0.82 11.03 25.97
C THR A 100 1.97 10.43 26.79
N LYS A 101 3.22 10.84 26.51
CA LYS A 101 4.46 10.30 27.11
C LYS A 101 4.66 8.78 26.93
N ARG A 102 3.88 8.15 26.06
CA ARG A 102 4.02 6.73 25.72
C ARG A 102 5.20 6.53 24.79
N VAL A 103 5.99 5.47 25.04
CA VAL A 103 7.02 5.02 24.12
C VAL A 103 6.35 4.61 22.80
N GLN A 104 6.76 5.24 21.70
CA GLN A 104 6.29 4.91 20.36
C GLN A 104 7.26 3.92 19.70
N GLN A 105 8.57 4.22 19.70
CA GLN A 105 9.60 3.38 19.10
C GLN A 105 10.73 3.07 20.09
N VAL A 106 11.32 1.88 20.00
CA VAL A 106 12.33 1.34 20.95
C VAL A 106 13.75 1.25 20.36
N GLY A 107 14.05 1.89 19.24
CA GLY A 107 15.38 1.84 18.60
C GLY A 107 15.71 0.57 17.81
N ILE A 108 14.76 -0.36 17.72
CA ILE A 108 14.75 -1.53 16.82
C ILE A 108 13.36 -1.65 16.20
N ASN A 109 13.17 -2.56 15.23
CA ASN A 109 11.85 -2.86 14.67
C ASN A 109 10.90 -3.33 15.79
N ASP A 110 9.78 -2.63 15.96
CA ASP A 110 8.78 -2.86 17.01
C ASP A 110 7.68 -3.85 16.61
N ASN A 111 7.65 -4.26 15.33
CA ASN A 111 6.69 -5.20 14.75
C ASN A 111 7.39 -6.45 14.20
N PRO A 112 7.75 -7.44 15.05
CA PRO A 112 8.38 -8.68 14.61
C PRO A 112 7.44 -9.58 13.79
N SER A 113 7.88 -9.94 12.58
CA SER A 113 7.23 -10.91 11.69
C SER A 113 8.24 -11.95 11.18
N GLU A 114 7.77 -13.05 10.58
CA GLU A 114 8.64 -14.07 9.97
C GLU A 114 9.52 -13.44 8.88
N PHE A 115 8.89 -12.80 7.87
CA PHE A 115 9.60 -12.08 6.79
C PHE A 115 10.53 -10.99 7.32
N GLY A 116 10.06 -10.15 8.26
CA GLY A 116 10.88 -9.09 8.85
C GLY A 116 12.11 -9.62 9.59
N SER A 117 11.99 -10.79 10.23
CA SER A 117 13.10 -11.48 10.89
C SER A 117 14.10 -12.05 9.90
N VAL A 118 13.64 -12.68 8.81
CA VAL A 118 14.50 -13.10 7.70
C VAL A 118 15.23 -11.91 7.09
N ARG A 119 14.54 -10.78 6.87
CA ARG A 119 15.16 -9.55 6.35
C ARG A 119 16.19 -8.97 7.32
N THR A 120 15.96 -9.02 8.63
CA THR A 120 17.01 -8.67 9.61
C THR A 120 18.24 -9.58 9.45
N MET A 121 18.07 -10.90 9.38
CA MET A 121 19.20 -11.83 9.24
C MET A 121 20.02 -11.55 7.97
N GLN A 122 19.35 -11.27 6.86
CA GLN A 122 19.97 -10.90 5.59
C GLN A 122 20.82 -9.63 5.71
N LEU A 123 20.22 -8.54 6.18
CA LEU A 123 20.88 -7.24 6.26
C LEU A 123 21.98 -7.23 7.33
N ALA A 124 21.86 -8.05 8.38
CA ALA A 124 22.93 -8.26 9.35
C ALA A 124 24.10 -9.09 8.76
N SER A 125 23.84 -10.12 7.95
CA SER A 125 24.89 -10.84 7.19
C SER A 125 25.66 -9.86 6.29
N GLU A 126 24.93 -9.07 5.51
CA GLU A 126 25.50 -8.03 4.64
C GLU A 126 26.28 -6.96 5.41
N ALA A 127 25.81 -6.54 6.59
CA ALA A 127 26.53 -5.62 7.47
C ALA A 127 27.91 -6.17 7.87
N ASN A 128 27.95 -7.43 8.33
CA ASN A 128 29.21 -8.10 8.70
C ASN A 128 30.16 -8.19 7.49
N LYS A 129 29.67 -8.57 6.31
CA LYS A 129 30.50 -8.60 5.07
C LYS A 129 31.03 -7.22 4.68
N ALA A 130 30.27 -6.15 4.93
CA ALA A 130 30.67 -4.78 4.70
C ALA A 130 31.64 -4.23 5.78
N GLY A 131 32.03 -5.05 6.76
CA GLY A 131 32.96 -4.67 7.84
C GLY A 131 32.32 -3.93 9.01
N PHE A 132 30.98 -3.95 9.13
CA PHE A 132 30.31 -3.50 10.34
C PHE A 132 30.28 -4.63 11.38
N GLU A 133 31.07 -4.47 12.44
CA GLU A 133 31.04 -5.36 13.60
C GLU A 133 30.55 -4.59 14.83
N LEU A 134 29.66 -5.22 15.62
CA LEU A 134 29.18 -4.70 16.90
C LEU A 134 29.52 -5.72 17.97
N ASP A 135 30.49 -5.42 18.83
CA ASP A 135 30.89 -6.29 19.94
C ASP A 135 29.97 -6.12 21.17
N ASP A 136 30.16 -6.97 22.17
CA ASP A 136 29.39 -6.93 23.42
C ASP A 136 29.59 -5.61 24.18
N THR A 137 30.76 -4.97 24.04
CA THR A 137 31.04 -3.63 24.59
C THR A 137 30.20 -2.56 23.92
N ALA A 138 30.06 -2.58 22.59
CA ALA A 138 29.20 -1.67 21.84
C ALA A 138 27.71 -1.85 22.21
N ILE A 139 27.25 -3.10 22.36
CA ILE A 139 25.87 -3.40 22.78
C ILE A 139 25.61 -2.91 24.22
N LYS A 140 26.56 -3.12 25.13
CA LYS A 140 26.50 -2.58 26.49
C LYS A 140 26.51 -1.04 26.51
N SER A 141 27.32 -0.41 25.66
CA SER A 141 27.33 1.05 25.50
C SER A 141 25.98 1.57 24.95
N TRP A 142 25.37 0.83 24.02
CA TRP A 142 24.04 1.14 23.51
C TRP A 142 22.97 1.02 24.61
N LEU A 143 22.98 -0.05 25.41
CA LEU A 143 22.07 -0.20 26.56
C LEU A 143 22.27 0.88 27.62
N SER A 144 23.51 1.28 27.91
CA SER A 144 23.81 2.39 28.83
C SER A 144 23.30 3.75 28.32
N LYS A 145 23.36 4.00 27.00
CA LYS A 145 22.72 5.17 26.36
C LYS A 145 21.20 5.06 26.35
N PHE A 146 20.66 3.85 26.26
CA PHE A 146 19.23 3.59 26.33
C PHE A 146 18.68 3.86 27.73
N THR A 147 19.44 3.62 28.79
CA THR A 147 19.03 3.93 30.17
C THR A 147 19.47 5.32 30.65
N ASP A 148 20.11 6.13 29.81
CA ASP A 148 20.75 7.41 30.20
C ASP A 148 21.65 7.30 31.45
N GLY A 149 22.22 6.11 31.69
CA GLY A 149 22.98 5.77 32.90
C GLY A 149 22.17 5.61 34.20
N THR A 150 20.83 5.65 34.17
CA THR A 150 19.98 5.54 35.39
C THR A 150 19.83 4.12 35.94
N MET A 151 20.41 3.13 35.27
CA MET A 151 20.34 1.71 35.65
C MET A 151 21.69 1.04 35.41
N SER A 152 22.10 0.19 36.35
CA SER A 152 23.27 -0.70 36.23
C SER A 152 22.98 -1.94 35.39
N ASP A 153 24.02 -2.56 34.82
CA ASP A 153 23.90 -3.82 34.07
C ASP A 153 23.11 -4.91 34.82
N THR A 154 23.32 -5.03 36.14
CA THR A 154 22.64 -6.01 36.99
C THR A 154 21.14 -5.75 37.07
N GLU A 155 20.72 -4.49 37.13
CA GLU A 155 19.29 -4.11 37.10
C GLU A 155 18.69 -4.35 35.71
N ILE A 156 19.44 -4.04 34.64
CA ILE A 156 19.03 -4.28 33.25
C ILE A 156 18.82 -5.78 33.00
N ILE A 157 19.74 -6.63 33.45
CA ILE A 157 19.64 -8.10 33.35
C ILE A 157 18.54 -8.65 34.27
N GLY A 158 18.37 -8.08 35.47
CA GLY A 158 17.27 -8.42 36.38
C GLY A 158 15.89 -8.11 35.80
N LEU A 159 15.76 -6.99 35.09
CA LEU A 159 14.55 -6.66 34.33
C LEU A 159 14.34 -7.63 33.17
N LEU A 160 15.36 -7.93 32.37
CA LEU A 160 15.28 -8.93 31.28
C LEU A 160 14.77 -10.29 31.79
N ALA A 161 15.31 -10.76 32.92
CA ALA A 161 14.90 -12.00 33.56
C ALA A 161 13.41 -11.96 33.97
N LYS A 162 12.94 -10.84 34.52
CA LYS A 162 11.53 -10.60 34.87
C LYS A 162 10.61 -10.57 33.64
N THR A 163 10.91 -9.73 32.65
CA THR A 163 10.09 -9.54 31.44
C THR A 163 10.00 -10.83 30.60
N SER A 164 11.12 -11.55 30.46
CA SER A 164 11.16 -12.83 29.73
C SER A 164 10.66 -14.03 30.53
N ARG A 165 10.38 -13.88 31.84
CA ARG A 165 10.10 -15.00 32.76
C ARG A 165 11.21 -16.05 32.76
N ASN A 166 12.46 -15.60 32.74
CA ASN A 166 13.69 -16.38 32.58
C ASN A 166 13.82 -17.15 31.24
N SER A 167 13.02 -16.84 30.22
CA SER A 167 13.18 -17.48 28.89
C SER A 167 14.33 -16.89 28.06
N MET A 168 14.79 -15.67 28.38
CA MET A 168 15.85 -14.97 27.66
C MET A 168 16.99 -14.56 28.62
N GLY A 169 18.19 -15.08 28.36
CA GLY A 169 19.42 -14.64 29.02
C GLY A 169 20.16 -13.54 28.26
N GLN A 170 21.17 -12.93 28.90
CA GLN A 170 21.96 -11.81 28.34
C GLN A 170 22.52 -12.10 26.94
N PHE A 171 23.08 -13.30 26.70
CA PHE A 171 23.60 -13.70 25.39
C PHE A 171 22.53 -13.60 24.28
N HIS A 172 21.32 -14.09 24.53
CA HIS A 172 20.21 -14.04 23.57
C HIS A 172 19.74 -12.61 23.32
N LEU A 173 19.69 -11.77 24.37
CA LEU A 173 19.41 -10.33 24.21
C LEU A 173 20.48 -9.66 23.34
N TYR A 174 21.76 -9.93 23.62
CA TYR A 174 22.88 -9.30 22.92
C TYR A 174 22.90 -9.73 21.46
N GLU A 175 22.70 -11.00 21.15
CA GLU A 175 22.66 -11.48 19.76
C GLU A 175 21.46 -10.94 18.97
N GLN A 176 20.31 -10.80 19.63
CA GLN A 176 19.14 -10.15 19.03
C GLN A 176 19.40 -8.67 18.76
N LEU A 177 19.97 -7.93 19.72
CA LEU A 177 20.34 -6.52 19.54
C LEU A 177 21.43 -6.36 18.47
N ARG A 178 22.44 -7.23 18.44
CA ARG A 178 23.51 -7.23 17.41
C ARG A 178 22.89 -7.33 16.02
N SER A 179 22.04 -8.32 15.80
CA SER A 179 21.36 -8.55 14.52
C SER A 179 20.48 -7.35 14.10
N GLN A 180 19.66 -6.82 15.01
CA GLN A 180 18.78 -5.68 14.73
C GLN A 180 19.57 -4.39 14.45
N LEU A 181 20.61 -4.11 15.24
CA LEU A 181 21.43 -2.90 15.09
C LEU A 181 22.33 -2.97 13.84
N LEU A 182 22.90 -4.14 13.51
CA LEU A 182 23.64 -4.34 12.26
C LEU A 182 22.75 -4.14 11.03
N ALA A 183 21.57 -4.76 11.01
CA ALA A 183 20.59 -4.56 9.93
C ALA A 183 20.18 -3.08 9.78
N SER A 184 19.92 -2.40 10.91
CA SER A 184 19.59 -0.97 10.93
C SER A 184 20.74 -0.09 10.45
N VAL A 185 22.00 -0.39 10.82
CA VAL A 185 23.18 0.33 10.34
C VAL A 185 23.40 0.12 8.84
N TYR A 186 23.23 -1.11 8.34
CA TYR A 186 23.37 -1.38 6.90
C TYR A 186 22.28 -0.67 6.08
N GLN A 187 21.03 -0.70 6.53
CA GLN A 187 19.91 0.04 5.93
C GLN A 187 20.13 1.56 5.98
N GLN A 188 20.60 2.11 7.11
CA GLN A 188 20.95 3.53 7.23
C GLN A 188 22.15 3.92 6.34
N SER A 189 23.14 3.04 6.17
CA SER A 189 24.28 3.29 5.29
C SER A 189 23.90 3.26 3.81
N GLY A 190 23.02 2.34 3.40
CA GLY A 190 22.46 2.29 2.05
C GLY A 190 21.56 3.47 1.68
N THR A 191 21.06 4.19 2.69
CA THR A 191 20.24 5.40 2.53
C THR A 191 20.96 6.71 2.88
N ALA A 192 22.22 6.62 3.30
CA ALA A 192 23.00 7.79 3.71
C ALA A 192 23.23 8.74 2.54
N GLY A 193 22.74 9.98 2.67
CA GLY A 193 22.80 10.98 1.60
C GLY A 193 21.62 10.96 0.62
N LEU A 194 20.68 10.00 0.75
CA LEU A 194 19.43 9.97 -0.02
C LEU A 194 18.26 10.59 0.75
N VAL A 195 18.26 10.47 2.09
CA VAL A 195 17.20 11.02 2.95
C VAL A 195 17.76 11.79 4.15
N THR A 196 16.97 12.72 4.67
CA THR A 196 17.22 13.41 5.94
C THR A 196 16.94 12.50 7.14
N LYS A 197 17.28 12.95 8.35
CA LYS A 197 16.93 12.24 9.60
C LYS A 197 15.41 12.10 9.80
N GLN A 198 14.62 12.91 9.11
CA GLN A 198 13.15 12.88 9.09
C GLN A 198 12.59 12.05 7.92
N GLN A 199 13.42 11.20 7.28
CA GLN A 199 13.06 10.37 6.13
C GLN A 199 12.53 11.13 4.89
N GLN A 200 12.79 12.43 4.80
CA GLN A 200 12.48 13.24 3.61
C GLN A 200 13.62 13.12 2.60
N ALA A 201 13.31 13.00 1.31
CA ALA A 201 14.32 12.93 0.26
C ALA A 201 15.25 14.16 0.22
N LEU A 202 16.54 13.91 0.06
CA LEU A 202 17.55 14.93 -0.18
C LEU A 202 17.55 15.33 -1.66
N THR A 203 16.69 16.30 -1.98
CA THR A 203 16.59 16.89 -3.32
C THR A 203 17.68 17.95 -3.55
N THR A 204 18.45 17.80 -4.64
CA THR A 204 19.35 18.86 -5.12
C THR A 204 18.55 20.07 -5.64
N PRO A 205 19.14 21.29 -5.72
CA PRO A 205 18.44 22.45 -6.28
C PRO A 205 17.90 22.23 -7.70
N THR A 206 18.60 21.44 -8.52
CA THR A 206 18.17 21.07 -9.88
C THR A 206 16.96 20.13 -9.85
N GLN A 207 16.93 19.14 -8.95
CA GLN A 207 15.76 18.28 -8.75
C GLN A 207 14.57 19.06 -8.20
N GLN A 208 14.78 19.96 -7.24
CA GLN A 208 13.71 20.85 -6.75
C GLN A 208 13.12 21.70 -7.88
N TRP A 209 13.96 22.25 -8.77
CA TRP A 209 13.49 22.98 -9.93
C TRP A 209 12.72 22.08 -10.92
N SER A 210 13.22 20.87 -11.21
CA SER A 210 12.53 19.89 -12.07
C SER A 210 11.15 19.51 -11.51
N ASN A 211 11.09 19.14 -10.23
CA ASN A 211 9.84 18.78 -9.53
C ASN A 211 8.85 19.94 -9.47
N PHE A 212 9.36 21.17 -9.29
CA PHE A 212 8.53 22.37 -9.36
C PHE A 212 7.91 22.54 -10.75
N LEU A 213 8.68 22.34 -11.82
CA LEU A 213 8.18 22.36 -13.19
C LEU A 213 7.15 21.26 -13.46
N LYS A 214 7.38 20.02 -12.99
CA LYS A 214 6.42 18.91 -13.14
C LYS A 214 5.03 19.26 -12.59
N LEU A 215 4.96 19.99 -11.48
CA LEU A 215 3.71 20.43 -10.84
C LEU A 215 3.09 21.70 -11.45
N ASN A 216 3.91 22.69 -11.82
CA ASN A 216 3.44 24.06 -12.06
C ASN A 216 3.47 24.49 -13.53
N ARG A 217 4.17 23.75 -14.39
CA ARG A 217 4.13 23.96 -15.85
C ARG A 217 3.02 23.10 -16.43
N GLN A 218 2.18 23.71 -17.24
CA GLN A 218 1.12 23.06 -17.99
C GLN A 218 1.44 23.09 -19.49
N ALA A 219 0.98 22.06 -20.20
CA ALA A 219 1.09 21.91 -21.63
C ALA A 219 -0.30 21.84 -22.27
N THR A 220 -0.42 22.46 -23.44
CA THR A 220 -1.45 22.15 -24.44
C THR A 220 -0.74 21.53 -25.64
N VAL A 221 -1.16 20.36 -26.08
CA VAL A 221 -0.45 19.60 -27.13
C VAL A 221 -1.40 19.12 -28.23
N ALA A 222 -0.84 18.92 -29.43
CA ALA A 222 -1.40 18.00 -30.40
C ALA A 222 -0.76 16.62 -30.22
N ALA A 223 -1.51 15.54 -30.40
CA ALA A 223 -0.98 14.18 -30.42
C ALA A 223 -1.66 13.33 -31.49
N TYR A 224 -0.85 12.58 -32.25
CA TYR A 224 -1.30 11.54 -33.17
C TYR A 224 -0.89 10.17 -32.62
N GLY A 225 -1.87 9.28 -32.41
CA GLY A 225 -1.62 7.91 -31.96
C GLY A 225 -1.47 6.93 -33.13
N LEU A 226 -0.37 6.18 -33.15
CA LEU A 226 -0.17 5.00 -33.99
C LEU A 226 -0.46 3.73 -33.17
N PRO A 227 -1.57 3.01 -33.41
CA PRO A 227 -1.85 1.75 -32.75
C PRO A 227 -0.82 0.69 -33.14
N VAL A 228 -0.20 0.06 -32.16
CA VAL A 228 0.76 -1.05 -32.36
C VAL A 228 0.10 -2.23 -33.09
N GLN A 229 -1.20 -2.45 -32.84
CA GLN A 229 -2.00 -3.47 -33.51
C GLN A 229 -1.98 -3.38 -35.05
N ASP A 230 -1.83 -2.18 -35.62
CA ASP A 230 -1.77 -1.96 -37.08
C ASP A 230 -0.50 -2.54 -37.73
N PHE A 231 0.50 -2.86 -36.91
CA PHE A 231 1.77 -3.45 -37.34
C PHE A 231 1.85 -4.95 -37.07
N TYR A 232 0.90 -5.52 -36.30
CA TYR A 232 0.88 -6.93 -35.91
C TYR A 232 0.93 -7.90 -37.11
N GLU A 233 0.23 -7.60 -38.21
CA GLU A 233 0.24 -8.42 -39.44
C GLU A 233 1.54 -8.32 -40.26
N LYS A 234 2.47 -7.41 -39.90
CA LYS A 234 3.79 -7.26 -40.54
C LYS A 234 4.90 -8.03 -39.80
N THR A 235 4.58 -8.63 -38.66
CA THR A 235 5.53 -9.33 -37.77
C THR A 235 5.74 -10.79 -38.16
N ASN A 236 6.76 -11.41 -37.58
CA ASN A 236 7.05 -12.81 -37.80
C ASN A 236 6.01 -13.72 -37.11
N ALA A 237 5.09 -14.25 -37.91
CA ALA A 237 4.11 -15.24 -37.46
C ALA A 237 4.73 -16.56 -36.93
N ASN A 238 6.02 -16.82 -37.16
CA ASN A 238 6.73 -18.02 -36.70
C ASN A 238 8.07 -17.68 -36.03
N PRO A 239 8.08 -17.19 -34.78
CA PRO A 239 9.31 -16.99 -34.00
C PRO A 239 10.09 -18.30 -33.82
N SER A 240 11.40 -18.19 -33.58
CA SER A 240 12.22 -19.39 -33.34
C SER A 240 11.92 -20.01 -31.97
N ALA A 241 12.10 -21.33 -31.85
CA ALA A 241 11.83 -22.06 -30.61
C ALA A 241 12.65 -21.53 -29.41
N SER A 242 13.84 -20.98 -29.63
CA SER A 242 14.66 -20.36 -28.58
C SER A 242 14.08 -19.04 -28.07
N VAL A 243 13.48 -18.23 -28.96
CA VAL A 243 12.80 -16.97 -28.57
C VAL A 243 11.50 -17.29 -27.83
N ILE A 244 10.73 -18.28 -28.30
CA ILE A 244 9.53 -18.77 -27.62
C ILE A 244 9.87 -19.25 -26.20
N GLN A 245 10.93 -20.06 -26.03
CA GLN A 245 11.35 -20.48 -24.68
C GLN A 245 11.77 -19.28 -23.83
N ALA A 246 12.58 -18.35 -24.37
CA ALA A 246 13.09 -17.21 -23.61
C ALA A 246 11.96 -16.32 -23.06
N VAL A 247 11.01 -15.93 -23.91
CA VAL A 247 9.88 -15.08 -23.50
C VAL A 247 8.95 -15.82 -22.54
N TYR A 248 8.73 -17.12 -22.73
CA TYR A 248 7.99 -17.93 -21.76
C TYR A 248 8.68 -17.96 -20.39
N GLU A 249 9.99 -18.25 -20.32
CA GLU A 249 10.72 -18.25 -19.03
C GLU A 249 10.69 -16.89 -18.33
N GLU A 250 10.72 -15.78 -19.10
CA GLU A 250 10.59 -14.42 -18.59
C GLU A 250 9.19 -14.10 -18.04
N GLY A 251 8.13 -14.59 -18.68
CA GLY A 251 6.75 -14.26 -18.36
C GLY A 251 5.99 -15.27 -17.49
N LYS A 252 6.46 -16.52 -17.35
CA LYS A 252 5.68 -17.63 -16.76
C LYS A 252 5.23 -17.42 -15.32
N GLU A 253 5.97 -16.63 -14.53
CA GLU A 253 5.64 -16.36 -13.11
C GLU A 253 4.91 -15.03 -12.90
N ARG A 254 4.94 -14.14 -13.90
CA ARG A 254 4.27 -12.83 -13.86
C ARG A 254 2.78 -13.01 -14.18
N PHE A 255 1.92 -12.46 -13.33
CA PHE A 255 0.48 -12.40 -13.63
C PHE A 255 0.17 -11.32 -14.68
N PRO A 256 -0.74 -11.58 -15.64
CA PRO A 256 -1.19 -10.57 -16.60
C PRO A 256 -1.63 -9.26 -15.94
N ASN A 257 -1.19 -8.15 -16.53
CA ASN A 257 -1.53 -6.79 -16.15
C ASN A 257 -1.80 -5.95 -17.41
N ARG A 258 -3.02 -5.41 -17.55
CA ARG A 258 -3.44 -4.58 -18.72
C ARG A 258 -2.68 -3.25 -18.85
N GLN A 259 -1.91 -2.86 -17.84
CA GLN A 259 -1.10 -1.62 -17.78
C GLN A 259 0.41 -1.89 -17.87
N SER A 260 0.84 -3.12 -18.13
CA SER A 260 2.26 -3.46 -18.38
C SER A 260 2.43 -3.96 -19.82
N PRO A 261 3.53 -3.59 -20.50
CA PRO A 261 3.90 -4.18 -21.79
C PRO A 261 4.58 -5.56 -21.65
N GLU A 262 5.06 -5.91 -20.45
CA GLU A 262 5.90 -7.09 -20.19
C GLU A 262 5.16 -8.43 -20.39
N PRO A 263 5.85 -9.49 -20.85
CA PRO A 263 5.26 -10.82 -21.01
C PRO A 263 4.81 -11.39 -19.65
N ALA A 264 3.61 -11.98 -19.62
CA ALA A 264 3.00 -12.47 -18.39
C ALA A 264 2.03 -13.63 -18.69
N PHE A 265 2.34 -14.84 -18.23
CA PHE A 265 1.58 -16.05 -18.56
C PHE A 265 1.01 -16.78 -17.34
N ARG A 266 1.35 -16.38 -16.11
CA ARG A 266 0.83 -17.04 -14.89
C ARG A 266 -0.68 -16.89 -14.82
N LYS A 267 -1.41 -18.00 -14.68
CA LYS A 267 -2.87 -17.95 -14.55
C LYS A 267 -3.23 -17.58 -13.11
N ARG A 268 -4.12 -16.58 -12.95
CA ARG A 268 -4.66 -16.16 -11.65
C ARG A 268 -5.58 -17.24 -11.08
N ASP A 269 -5.81 -17.19 -9.78
CA ASP A 269 -6.84 -18.01 -9.17
C ASP A 269 -8.22 -17.56 -9.68
N THR A 270 -9.09 -18.53 -9.93
CA THR A 270 -10.42 -18.30 -10.48
C THR A 270 -11.48 -18.99 -9.65
N ALA A 271 -12.63 -18.35 -9.48
CA ALA A 271 -13.76 -18.91 -8.76
C ALA A 271 -15.07 -18.75 -9.55
N THR A 272 -15.95 -19.73 -9.41
CA THR A 272 -17.33 -19.67 -9.89
C THR A 272 -18.23 -19.40 -8.70
N PHE A 273 -19.14 -18.44 -8.83
CA PHE A 273 -20.02 -18.00 -7.76
C PHE A 273 -21.48 -18.30 -8.08
N GLU A 274 -22.25 -18.57 -7.04
CA GLU A 274 -23.71 -18.47 -7.09
C GLU A 274 -24.15 -17.46 -6.03
N PHE A 275 -25.14 -16.67 -6.37
CA PHE A 275 -25.73 -15.69 -5.47
C PHE A 275 -27.26 -15.66 -5.58
N VAL A 276 -27.87 -15.14 -4.52
CA VAL A 276 -29.21 -14.55 -4.58
C VAL A 276 -29.10 -13.06 -4.32
N ALA A 277 -29.84 -12.27 -5.10
CA ALA A 277 -29.91 -10.82 -4.98
C ALA A 277 -31.34 -10.39 -4.63
N ALA A 278 -31.44 -9.49 -3.66
CA ALA A 278 -32.66 -8.75 -3.34
C ALA A 278 -32.57 -7.35 -3.94
N ASP A 279 -33.58 -6.98 -4.73
CA ASP A 279 -33.80 -5.61 -5.18
C ASP A 279 -34.96 -5.01 -4.37
N MET A 280 -34.68 -3.98 -3.57
CA MET A 280 -35.69 -3.31 -2.74
C MET A 280 -36.87 -2.80 -3.58
N LYS A 281 -36.61 -2.29 -4.78
CA LYS A 281 -37.66 -1.78 -5.68
C LYS A 281 -38.65 -2.87 -6.07
N SER A 282 -38.15 -4.03 -6.49
CA SER A 282 -38.99 -5.21 -6.80
C SER A 282 -39.83 -5.69 -5.63
N PHE A 283 -39.37 -5.54 -4.38
CA PHE A 283 -40.19 -5.84 -3.19
C PHE A 283 -41.25 -4.77 -2.92
N ILE A 284 -40.91 -3.48 -3.09
CA ILE A 284 -41.86 -2.37 -2.95
C ILE A 284 -42.98 -2.46 -3.99
N ASP A 285 -42.63 -2.61 -5.27
CA ASP A 285 -43.60 -2.60 -6.38
C ASP A 285 -44.64 -3.74 -6.21
N ARG A 286 -44.21 -4.95 -5.81
CA ARG A 286 -45.09 -6.09 -5.48
C ARG A 286 -45.99 -5.90 -4.24
N GLU A 287 -45.67 -4.95 -3.37
CA GLU A 287 -46.52 -4.60 -2.22
C GLU A 287 -47.44 -3.42 -2.54
N VAL A 288 -47.01 -2.48 -3.40
CA VAL A 288 -47.87 -1.43 -3.96
C VAL A 288 -49.04 -2.03 -4.75
N GLU A 289 -48.80 -3.10 -5.52
CA GLU A 289 -49.85 -3.86 -6.24
C GLU A 289 -50.96 -4.45 -5.34
N LYS A 290 -50.75 -4.47 -4.01
CA LYS A 290 -51.71 -5.00 -3.02
C LYS A 290 -52.53 -3.90 -2.35
N LEU A 291 -52.20 -2.62 -2.57
CA LEU A 291 -52.95 -1.49 -2.05
C LEU A 291 -54.10 -1.11 -3.00
N SER A 292 -55.23 -0.72 -2.41
CA SER A 292 -56.33 -0.08 -3.16
C SER A 292 -56.15 1.44 -3.25
N ASP A 293 -56.71 2.06 -4.29
CA ASP A 293 -56.67 3.52 -4.47
C ASP A 293 -57.29 4.28 -3.29
N ASP A 294 -58.29 3.70 -2.62
CA ASP A 294 -58.95 4.32 -1.47
C ASP A 294 -58.06 4.29 -0.21
N GLU A 295 -57.24 3.26 -0.02
CA GLU A 295 -56.23 3.21 1.05
C GLU A 295 -55.10 4.23 0.80
N ILE A 296 -54.62 4.34 -0.44
CA ILE A 296 -53.59 5.31 -0.81
C ILE A 296 -54.12 6.74 -0.63
N ARG A 297 -55.38 7.01 -1.00
CA ARG A 297 -56.03 8.32 -0.80
C ARG A 297 -56.24 8.65 0.67
N ALA A 298 -56.64 7.68 1.50
CA ALA A 298 -56.79 7.87 2.94
C ALA A 298 -55.47 8.21 3.63
N GLU A 299 -54.37 7.55 3.24
CA GLU A 299 -53.04 7.86 3.78
C GLU A 299 -52.51 9.21 3.25
N TYR A 300 -52.75 9.56 1.99
CA TYR A 300 -52.45 10.90 1.46
C TYR A 300 -53.16 12.00 2.27
N GLU A 301 -54.46 11.86 2.54
CA GLU A 301 -55.18 12.81 3.40
C GLU A 301 -54.62 12.90 4.82
N LYS A 302 -54.13 11.78 5.37
CA LYS A 302 -53.53 11.71 6.71
C LYS A 302 -52.16 12.36 6.76
N GLN A 303 -51.32 12.16 5.74
CA GLN A 303 -50.03 12.82 5.59
C GLN A 303 -50.22 14.33 5.33
N LEU A 304 -51.22 14.71 4.53
CA LEU A 304 -51.60 16.11 4.30
C LEU A 304 -52.07 16.81 5.58
N LYS A 305 -52.90 16.15 6.41
CA LYS A 305 -53.27 16.65 7.76
C LYS A 305 -52.08 16.75 8.71
N GLY A 306 -50.96 16.10 8.40
CA GLY A 306 -49.66 16.21 9.09
C GLY A 306 -48.71 17.25 8.51
N GLY A 307 -49.13 18.06 7.52
CA GLY A 307 -48.30 19.09 6.88
C GLY A 307 -47.39 18.59 5.75
N ALA A 308 -47.53 17.34 5.30
CA ALA A 308 -46.83 16.85 4.12
C ALA A 308 -47.48 17.39 2.83
N PHE A 309 -46.71 17.44 1.74
CA PHE A 309 -47.14 17.88 0.39
C PHE A 309 -47.56 19.34 0.25
N GLU A 310 -47.46 20.16 1.30
CA GLU A 310 -47.48 21.62 1.18
C GLU A 310 -46.27 22.09 0.36
N MET A 311 -46.51 22.86 -0.71
CA MET A 311 -45.40 23.55 -1.38
C MET A 311 -44.85 24.66 -0.47
N PRO A 312 -43.52 24.87 -0.42
CA PRO A 312 -42.96 26.07 0.20
C PRO A 312 -43.66 27.31 -0.35
N LYS A 313 -44.00 28.26 0.54
CA LYS A 313 -44.52 29.57 0.11
C LYS A 313 -43.42 30.26 -0.69
N PHE A 314 -43.49 30.18 -2.02
CA PHE A 314 -42.69 30.98 -2.93
C PHE A 314 -43.17 32.43 -2.82
N ASP A 315 -42.67 33.14 -1.81
CA ASP A 315 -42.75 34.58 -1.79
C ASP A 315 -41.90 35.11 -2.94
N ARG A 316 -42.59 35.60 -3.97
CA ARG A 316 -41.96 36.14 -5.17
C ARG A 316 -41.21 37.43 -4.86
N GLU A 317 -41.63 38.21 -3.85
CA GLU A 317 -40.87 39.36 -3.37
C GLU A 317 -39.61 38.89 -2.64
N GLU A 318 -39.67 37.87 -1.78
CA GLU A 318 -38.48 37.36 -1.10
C GLU A 318 -37.47 36.73 -2.08
N VAL A 319 -37.92 36.01 -3.10
CA VAL A 319 -37.04 35.47 -4.16
C VAL A 319 -36.51 36.57 -5.08
N LEU A 320 -37.32 37.58 -5.44
CA LEU A 320 -36.83 38.74 -6.19
C LEU A 320 -35.83 39.55 -5.37
N LYS A 321 -36.07 39.70 -4.06
CA LYS A 321 -35.21 40.43 -3.14
C LYS A 321 -33.92 39.68 -2.85
N GLN A 322 -33.94 38.35 -2.70
CA GLN A 322 -32.73 37.53 -2.64
C GLN A 322 -31.98 37.51 -3.99
N ALA A 323 -32.68 37.59 -5.12
CA ALA A 323 -32.06 37.73 -6.44
C ALA A 323 -31.46 39.14 -6.64
N GLU A 324 -32.11 40.19 -6.14
CA GLU A 324 -31.60 41.57 -6.13
C GLU A 324 -30.45 41.74 -5.12
N GLU A 325 -30.49 41.08 -3.96
CA GLU A 325 -29.40 41.03 -2.97
C GLU A 325 -28.22 40.21 -3.49
N MET A 326 -28.44 39.08 -4.17
CA MET A 326 -27.37 38.37 -4.87
C MET A 326 -26.81 39.19 -6.03
N LYS A 327 -27.67 39.86 -6.81
CA LYS A 327 -27.22 40.71 -7.91
C LYS A 327 -26.44 41.92 -7.39
N ALA A 328 -26.91 42.56 -6.31
CA ALA A 328 -26.21 43.64 -5.64
C ALA A 328 -24.92 43.16 -4.95
N ALA A 329 -24.86 41.94 -4.43
CA ALA A 329 -23.63 41.35 -3.90
C ALA A 329 -22.63 41.01 -5.00
N ILE A 330 -23.08 40.53 -6.16
CA ILE A 330 -22.26 40.30 -7.35
C ILE A 330 -21.76 41.63 -7.92
N GLU A 331 -22.64 42.63 -8.04
CA GLU A 331 -22.29 43.99 -8.49
C GLU A 331 -21.38 44.71 -7.49
N ALA A 332 -21.59 44.56 -6.18
CA ALA A 332 -20.70 45.12 -5.14
C ALA A 332 -19.35 44.40 -5.09
N LYS A 333 -19.30 43.08 -5.33
CA LYS A 333 -18.05 42.32 -5.43
C LYS A 333 -17.28 42.70 -6.70
N ALA A 334 -17.96 42.85 -7.83
CA ALA A 334 -17.38 43.35 -9.07
C ALA A 334 -16.99 44.84 -8.98
N ALA A 335 -17.68 45.65 -8.18
CA ALA A 335 -17.31 47.03 -7.88
C ALA A 335 -16.08 47.09 -6.95
N ALA A 336 -16.00 46.23 -5.94
CA ALA A 336 -14.83 46.12 -5.06
C ALA A 336 -13.59 45.60 -5.81
N GLU A 337 -13.74 44.64 -6.73
CA GLU A 337 -12.66 44.23 -7.65
C GLU A 337 -12.25 45.39 -8.59
N LYS A 338 -13.20 46.24 -9.02
CA LYS A 338 -12.89 47.44 -9.82
C LYS A 338 -12.26 48.59 -9.02
N GLU A 339 -12.64 48.81 -7.76
CA GLU A 339 -11.98 49.81 -6.88
C GLU A 339 -10.59 49.35 -6.46
N ALA A 340 -10.41 48.06 -6.18
CA ALA A 340 -9.08 47.47 -5.95
C ALA A 340 -8.17 47.61 -7.20
N ALA A 341 -8.73 47.41 -8.40
CA ALA A 341 -8.02 47.62 -9.66
C ALA A 341 -7.86 49.10 -10.08
N ALA A 342 -8.56 50.05 -9.44
CA ALA A 342 -8.52 51.48 -9.78
C ALA A 342 -7.73 52.35 -8.78
N THR A 343 -7.18 51.75 -7.71
CA THR A 343 -6.35 52.48 -6.74
C THR A 343 -4.85 52.48 -7.11
N GLU A 344 -4.43 51.64 -8.05
CA GLU A 344 -3.13 51.71 -8.72
C GLU A 344 -3.28 52.00 -10.22
N GLU A 345 -3.65 53.24 -10.58
CA GLU A 345 -2.90 54.04 -11.57
C GLU A 345 -3.42 55.48 -11.68
N SER A 346 -2.49 56.44 -11.86
CA SER A 346 -2.81 57.86 -12.03
C SER A 346 -1.59 58.62 -12.58
N PRO A 347 -1.77 59.64 -13.45
CA PRO A 347 -2.73 59.70 -14.57
C PRO A 347 -2.13 60.37 -15.84
N ALA A 348 -2.85 60.30 -16.98
CA ALA A 348 -2.96 61.30 -18.08
C ALA A 348 -3.15 60.61 -19.47
N GLU A 349 -3.91 61.13 -20.44
CA GLU A 349 -5.04 62.07 -20.48
C GLU A 349 -5.67 62.02 -21.91
N LYS A 350 -6.97 62.32 -22.07
CA LYS A 350 -7.69 62.69 -23.33
C LYS A 350 -7.84 61.59 -24.43
N SER A 351 -9.07 61.18 -24.76
CA SER A 351 -9.98 61.75 -25.81
C SER A 351 -9.53 61.40 -27.25
N THR A 352 -10.36 60.90 -28.20
CA THR A 352 -11.84 60.86 -28.31
C THR A 352 -12.30 59.87 -29.42
N GLU A 353 -13.58 59.44 -29.36
CA GLU A 353 -14.47 59.03 -30.47
C GLU A 353 -14.21 57.81 -31.40
N LYS A 354 -15.15 56.84 -31.30
CA LYS A 354 -16.01 56.22 -32.35
C LYS A 354 -15.48 55.51 -33.61
N MET A 355 -15.91 54.24 -33.69
CA MET A 355 -16.65 53.55 -34.79
C MET A 355 -16.06 53.42 -36.22
N ASP A 356 -15.89 52.14 -36.56
CA ASP A 356 -16.38 51.43 -37.76
C ASP A 356 -15.54 51.22 -39.04
N GLU A 357 -15.66 49.96 -39.47
CA GLU A 357 -15.62 49.35 -40.80
C GLU A 357 -14.47 49.57 -41.82
N ALA A 358 -13.87 48.42 -42.13
CA ALA A 358 -13.77 47.84 -43.49
C ALA A 358 -12.61 48.23 -44.44
N SER A 359 -11.87 47.16 -44.76
CA SER A 359 -11.44 46.74 -46.11
C SER A 359 -10.15 47.29 -46.77
N GLU A 360 -9.34 46.29 -47.16
CA GLU A 360 -8.60 46.18 -48.43
C GLU A 360 -7.42 47.10 -48.80
N THR A 361 -6.24 46.48 -48.66
CA THR A 361 -5.20 46.30 -49.71
C THR A 361 -4.18 47.39 -50.07
N LYS A 362 -2.92 46.91 -50.01
CA LYS A 362 -1.85 47.02 -51.01
C LYS A 362 -1.01 48.31 -51.12
N ALA A 363 0.24 48.11 -50.69
CA ALA A 363 1.42 48.01 -51.56
C ALA A 363 2.35 49.22 -51.70
N ASP A 364 3.63 48.84 -51.88
CA ASP A 364 4.81 49.63 -52.28
C ASP A 364 5.22 50.83 -51.40
N ALA A 365 6.49 51.19 -51.32
CA ALA A 365 7.76 50.46 -51.47
C ALA A 365 8.91 51.40 -51.09
N ALA A 366 10.10 50.82 -50.85
CA ALA A 366 11.40 51.49 -50.97
C ALA A 366 11.75 52.61 -49.94
N LYS A 367 13.01 52.87 -49.61
CA LYS A 367 14.29 52.13 -49.75
C LYS A 367 15.40 52.92 -49.03
N ALA A 368 16.32 52.21 -48.37
CA ALA A 368 17.63 52.69 -47.88
C ALA A 368 17.58 53.77 -46.76
N THR A 369 18.62 53.97 -45.94
CA THR A 369 20.05 53.59 -46.10
C THR A 369 20.72 53.35 -44.73
N GLU A 370 21.78 52.53 -44.71
CA GLU A 370 22.81 52.52 -43.64
C GLU A 370 23.59 53.86 -43.61
N PRO A 371 24.36 54.17 -42.55
CA PRO A 371 25.71 53.60 -42.34
C PRO A 371 25.87 52.95 -40.94
N ASP A 372 26.60 51.87 -40.72
CA ASP A 372 28.03 51.57 -40.97
C ASP A 372 29.01 52.11 -39.90
N THR A 373 29.62 51.18 -39.15
CA THR A 373 30.99 51.15 -38.57
C THR A 373 31.02 50.05 -37.48
N ALA A 374 31.73 48.91 -37.52
CA ALA A 374 33.04 48.48 -38.06
C ALA A 374 34.25 48.63 -37.08
N ALA A 375 34.65 47.51 -36.45
CA ALA A 375 36.03 47.09 -36.08
C ALA A 375 35.97 45.81 -35.21
N ALA A 376 36.41 44.62 -35.67
CA ALA A 376 37.78 44.06 -35.55
C ALA A 376 38.18 43.69 -34.08
N LYS A 377 38.83 42.57 -33.72
CA LYS A 377 39.59 41.45 -34.38
C LYS A 377 39.79 40.32 -33.32
N ALA A 378 40.32 39.10 -33.51
CA ALA A 378 40.89 38.30 -34.62
C ALA A 378 40.86 36.77 -34.26
N MET A 379 41.46 35.89 -35.08
CA MET A 379 41.84 34.49 -34.76
C MET A 379 43.37 34.38 -34.54
N PRO A 380 43.91 33.26 -33.98
CA PRO A 380 44.33 32.05 -34.75
C PRO A 380 43.87 30.72 -34.06
N ALA A 381 43.75 29.53 -34.69
CA ALA A 381 44.76 28.61 -35.31
C ALA A 381 45.95 28.29 -34.36
N GLU A 382 46.48 27.07 -34.13
CA GLU A 382 46.40 25.68 -34.66
C GLU A 382 46.32 24.70 -33.44
N ASP A 383 46.16 23.36 -33.47
CA ASP A 383 46.81 22.30 -34.27
C ASP A 383 46.05 20.95 -34.14
N SER A 384 46.38 19.94 -34.96
CA SER A 384 45.85 18.56 -34.92
C SER A 384 46.75 17.59 -34.12
N PRO A 385 46.39 16.30 -33.93
CA PRO A 385 46.64 15.29 -34.98
C PRO A 385 45.55 14.20 -35.09
N ALA A 386 45.68 13.33 -36.10
CA ALA A 386 44.75 12.25 -36.41
C ALA A 386 45.45 10.89 -36.59
N LYS A 387 44.64 9.80 -36.53
CA LYS A 387 44.88 8.41 -36.95
C LYS A 387 45.87 7.54 -36.17
N GLU A 388 45.39 6.36 -35.74
CA GLU A 388 45.77 5.06 -36.36
C GLU A 388 44.67 3.98 -36.16
N SER A 389 44.72 2.91 -36.95
CA SER A 389 43.83 1.71 -36.94
C SER A 389 44.69 0.46 -36.59
N PRO A 390 44.21 -0.81 -36.40
CA PRO A 390 43.17 -1.61 -37.11
C PRO A 390 42.12 -2.25 -36.14
N ALA A 391 41.02 -2.95 -36.49
CA ALA A 391 40.54 -3.80 -37.61
C ALA A 391 40.78 -5.33 -37.49
N LYS A 392 39.67 -6.12 -37.53
CA LYS A 392 39.51 -7.61 -37.58
C LYS A 392 39.87 -8.39 -36.29
N GLU A 393 39.30 -9.57 -35.99
CA GLU A 393 38.59 -10.57 -36.81
C GLU A 393 37.54 -11.39 -36.02
N SER A 394 36.60 -12.07 -36.70
CA SER A 394 35.65 -13.09 -36.16
C SER A 394 36.24 -14.51 -36.35
N PRO A 395 35.80 -15.61 -35.68
CA PRO A 395 34.57 -16.33 -36.06
C PRO A 395 33.86 -17.19 -34.95
N GLU A 396 32.90 -18.02 -35.40
CA GLU A 396 31.95 -18.85 -34.67
C GLU A 396 32.45 -20.19 -34.07
N ALA A 397 31.65 -20.72 -33.13
CA ALA A 397 31.24 -22.13 -32.88
C ALA A 397 32.27 -23.27 -32.66
N ASP A 398 32.07 -24.03 -31.55
CA ASP A 398 31.77 -25.48 -31.61
C ASP A 398 31.09 -26.01 -30.31
N ALA A 399 30.48 -27.19 -30.35
CA ALA A 399 29.64 -27.78 -29.31
C ALA A 399 30.40 -28.69 -28.30
N PRO A 400 29.85 -28.95 -27.09
CA PRO A 400 30.52 -29.77 -26.08
C PRO A 400 30.28 -31.28 -26.25
N ALA A 401 31.36 -32.07 -26.26
CA ALA A 401 31.31 -33.53 -26.23
C ALA A 401 31.98 -34.12 -24.97
N LYS A 402 31.17 -34.92 -24.26
CA LYS A 402 31.45 -35.91 -23.19
C LYS A 402 32.86 -36.03 -22.55
N ALA A 403 32.81 -35.91 -21.22
CA ALA A 403 33.76 -36.29 -20.18
C ALA A 403 34.62 -37.56 -20.36
N ASP A 404 35.76 -37.54 -19.67
CA ASP A 404 36.49 -38.74 -19.22
C ASP A 404 36.71 -38.69 -17.69
N THR A 405 36.56 -39.83 -16.99
CA THR A 405 36.21 -39.85 -15.55
C THR A 405 37.35 -40.24 -14.59
N ALA A 406 38.61 -40.05 -14.99
CA ALA A 406 39.77 -40.49 -14.22
C ALA A 406 40.23 -39.51 -13.11
N ASP A 407 40.21 -38.19 -13.34
CA ASP A 407 40.84 -37.22 -12.42
C ASP A 407 40.02 -36.93 -11.15
N ALA A 408 38.69 -37.01 -11.22
CA ALA A 408 37.80 -36.72 -10.09
C ALA A 408 38.09 -37.60 -8.85
N LYS A 409 38.58 -38.83 -9.05
CA LYS A 409 38.85 -39.79 -7.97
C LYS A 409 40.15 -39.52 -7.22
N LYS A 410 41.09 -38.80 -7.83
CA LYS A 410 42.35 -38.39 -7.20
C LYS A 410 42.15 -37.13 -6.36
N ALA A 411 41.47 -36.13 -6.92
CA ALA A 411 41.10 -34.90 -6.21
C ALA A 411 40.32 -35.19 -4.91
N ALA A 412 39.30 -36.06 -4.95
CA ALA A 412 38.50 -36.40 -3.77
C ALA A 412 39.29 -37.10 -2.64
N ALA A 413 40.39 -37.79 -2.96
CA ALA A 413 41.24 -38.44 -1.97
C ALA A 413 42.12 -37.42 -1.21
N ASP A 414 42.73 -36.48 -1.93
CA ASP A 414 43.53 -35.40 -1.34
C ASP A 414 42.70 -34.46 -0.47
N THR A 415 41.48 -34.10 -0.91
CA THR A 415 40.56 -33.26 -0.09
C THR A 415 40.19 -33.95 1.22
N LYS A 416 39.94 -35.28 1.20
CA LYS A 416 39.58 -36.04 2.39
C LYS A 416 40.76 -36.22 3.37
N ALA A 417 41.99 -36.32 2.86
CA ALA A 417 43.19 -36.33 3.69
C ALA A 417 43.42 -34.96 4.37
N LYS A 418 43.16 -33.87 3.63
CA LYS A 418 43.33 -32.48 4.11
C LYS A 418 42.30 -32.12 5.19
N LEU A 419 41.02 -32.46 5.00
CA LEU A 419 39.99 -32.26 6.03
C LEU A 419 40.30 -33.03 7.31
N LYS A 420 40.73 -34.31 7.20
CA LYS A 420 41.03 -35.11 8.40
C LYS A 420 42.15 -34.47 9.23
N LYS A 421 43.19 -33.95 8.57
CA LYS A 421 44.28 -33.25 9.26
C LYS A 421 43.79 -31.98 9.97
N GLN A 422 42.93 -31.17 9.34
CA GLN A 422 42.37 -29.98 9.98
C GLN A 422 41.49 -30.31 11.20
N VAL A 423 40.75 -31.43 11.18
CA VAL A 423 39.99 -31.89 12.35
C VAL A 423 40.92 -32.36 13.47
N ASP A 424 41.94 -33.16 13.15
CA ASP A 424 42.93 -33.65 14.14
C ASP A 424 43.75 -32.49 14.76
N ASP A 425 44.05 -31.43 13.99
CA ASP A 425 44.76 -30.23 14.47
C ASP A 425 43.83 -29.34 15.34
N PHE A 426 42.58 -29.09 14.93
CA PHE A 426 41.60 -28.32 15.71
C PHE A 426 41.21 -29.00 17.03
N GLN A 427 41.18 -30.34 17.04
CA GLN A 427 40.84 -31.11 18.23
C GLN A 427 41.96 -31.09 19.28
N LYS A 428 43.22 -30.93 18.86
CA LYS A 428 44.36 -30.63 19.75
C LYS A 428 44.30 -29.21 20.30
N GLU A 429 43.93 -28.24 19.48
CA GLU A 429 43.81 -26.83 19.88
C GLU A 429 42.76 -26.66 21.01
N ILE A 430 41.63 -27.39 20.91
CA ILE A 430 40.62 -27.49 21.97
C ILE A 430 41.17 -28.18 23.23
N GLU A 431 42.03 -29.19 23.11
CA GLU A 431 42.65 -29.85 24.28
C GLU A 431 43.64 -28.92 24.99
N THR A 432 44.47 -28.16 24.26
CA THR A 432 45.41 -27.19 24.84
C THR A 432 44.70 -26.03 25.54
N VAL A 433 43.64 -25.46 24.94
CA VAL A 433 42.83 -24.40 25.59
C VAL A 433 42.16 -24.90 26.87
N ARG A 434 41.91 -26.21 26.99
CA ARG A 434 41.30 -26.82 28.17
C ARG A 434 42.30 -27.14 29.28
N GLU A 435 43.58 -27.33 28.97
CA GLU A 435 44.67 -27.36 29.96
C GLU A 435 45.03 -25.96 30.45
N ASP A 436 45.13 -24.96 29.55
CA ASP A 436 45.43 -23.56 29.94
C ASP A 436 44.33 -22.96 30.83
N ALA A 437 43.05 -23.21 30.51
CA ALA A 437 41.91 -22.77 31.34
C ALA A 437 41.85 -23.46 32.72
N ALA A 438 42.59 -24.55 32.94
CA ALA A 438 42.72 -25.20 34.24
C ALA A 438 43.91 -24.66 35.07
N ALA A 439 44.81 -23.88 34.46
CA ALA A 439 46.01 -23.33 35.09
C ALA A 439 45.82 -21.89 35.63
N GLU A 440 44.92 -21.08 35.05
CA GLU A 440 44.70 -19.68 35.49
C GLU A 440 43.78 -19.52 36.73
N ALA A 441 43.34 -20.60 37.36
CA ALA A 441 42.49 -20.54 38.56
C ALA A 441 43.26 -20.24 39.87
N ASP A 442 44.60 -20.19 39.84
CA ASP A 442 45.49 -20.07 41.02
C ASP A 442 46.60 -19.00 40.82
N ALA A 443 46.22 -17.75 40.53
CA ALA A 443 47.14 -16.60 40.65
C ALA A 443 46.40 -15.28 40.92
N ASP A 444 46.60 -14.72 42.12
CA ASP A 444 46.14 -13.39 42.52
C ASP A 444 47.23 -12.31 42.29
N GLN A 445 46.84 -11.04 42.28
CA GLN A 445 47.67 -9.82 42.41
C GLN A 445 48.38 -9.19 41.18
N SER A 446 47.76 -8.09 40.72
CA SER A 446 48.37 -6.73 40.65
C SER A 446 49.13 -6.21 39.41
N SER A 447 48.70 -5.00 39.02
CA SER A 447 49.46 -3.84 38.51
C SER A 447 49.79 -3.65 37.01
N ASN A 448 49.23 -2.53 36.49
CA ASN A 448 49.78 -1.57 35.52
C ASN A 448 50.92 -1.96 34.56
N THR A 449 50.73 -1.67 33.25
CA THR A 449 51.42 -0.52 32.62
C THR A 449 50.79 -0.07 31.29
N ARG A 450 50.96 1.22 30.95
CA ARG A 450 50.63 1.85 29.67
C ARG A 450 51.79 1.72 28.68
N THR A 451 51.49 1.77 27.37
CA THR A 451 52.17 2.73 26.47
C THR A 451 51.34 3.09 25.23
N ASP A 452 51.47 4.34 24.79
CA ASP A 452 50.86 4.95 23.59
C ASP A 452 51.51 4.49 22.26
N ASN A 453 50.75 4.54 21.16
CA ASN A 453 50.87 5.65 20.18
C ASN A 453 49.90 5.53 19.00
N GLY A 454 49.20 6.63 18.69
CA GLY A 454 48.37 6.81 17.49
C GLY A 454 48.47 8.24 16.98
N VAL A 455 49.12 8.43 15.83
CA VAL A 455 49.46 9.74 15.26
C VAL A 455 48.22 10.50 14.78
N ARG A 456 48.11 11.79 15.13
CA ARG A 456 47.14 12.72 14.53
C ARG A 456 47.79 13.49 13.37
N LEU A 457 47.06 13.59 12.25
CA LEU A 457 47.30 14.61 11.23
C LEU A 457 46.39 15.83 11.47
N VAL A 458 46.79 16.96 10.90
CA VAL A 458 46.44 18.29 11.40
C VAL A 458 45.82 19.16 10.30
N ALA A 459 44.81 19.95 10.67
CA ALA A 459 44.47 21.21 10.00
C ALA A 459 44.26 22.32 11.07
N PHE A 460 44.96 23.44 10.90
CA PHE A 460 44.98 24.62 11.78
C PHE A 460 43.69 25.47 11.60
N GLN A 461 43.06 26.00 12.67
CA GLN A 461 43.25 27.35 13.29
C GLN A 461 42.73 28.51 12.40
N ASP A 462 42.08 29.59 12.86
CA ASP A 462 42.13 30.39 14.12
C ASP A 462 40.76 31.08 14.41
N ASP A 463 40.51 31.87 15.48
CA ASP A 463 40.85 31.86 16.92
C ASP A 463 40.16 33.08 17.63
N LYS A 464 39.84 32.96 18.94
CA LYS A 464 39.48 33.96 20.00
C LYS A 464 38.34 33.45 20.92
N LYS A 465 38.53 33.22 22.23
CA LYS A 465 38.82 34.14 23.39
C LYS A 465 37.59 34.94 23.88
N GLU A 466 37.28 35.08 25.17
CA GLU A 466 37.91 34.60 26.43
C GLU A 466 36.97 34.80 27.66
N ALA A 467 37.37 34.27 28.84
CA ALA A 467 36.84 34.52 30.21
C ALA A 467 35.46 33.89 30.59
N GLU A 468 35.20 33.46 31.83
CA GLU A 468 35.95 33.61 33.10
C GLU A 468 35.78 32.41 34.07
N LYS A 469 36.59 32.33 35.14
CA LYS A 469 36.67 31.24 36.14
C LYS A 469 36.37 31.72 37.58
N ALA A 470 36.09 30.72 38.44
CA ALA A 470 36.38 30.61 39.90
C ALA A 470 35.25 31.04 40.87
N SER A 471 35.10 30.48 42.08
CA SER A 471 36.05 29.69 42.90
C SER A 471 35.40 28.65 43.85
N ASP A 472 36.25 27.72 44.34
CA ASP A 472 36.18 26.88 45.57
C ASP A 472 35.70 27.65 46.84
N GLU A 473 35.44 27.11 48.04
CA GLU A 473 35.13 25.80 48.70
C GLU A 473 35.12 26.13 50.23
N ALA A 474 34.59 25.25 51.09
CA ALA A 474 34.91 25.09 52.54
C ALA A 474 34.21 25.93 53.66
N ALA A 475 33.14 25.32 54.20
CA ALA A 475 33.04 24.78 55.60
C ALA A 475 32.59 25.62 56.85
N LYS A 476 31.60 25.03 57.56
CA LYS A 476 31.26 25.08 59.02
C LYS A 476 30.75 26.41 59.63
N ALA A 477 29.84 26.44 60.64
CA ALA A 477 29.04 25.45 61.38
C ALA A 477 27.67 26.08 61.79
N THR A 478 26.62 25.35 62.23
CA THR A 478 26.23 25.04 63.64
C THR A 478 25.02 24.07 63.57
N GLU A 479 25.10 22.79 63.97
CA GLU A 479 24.87 22.17 65.30
C GLU A 479 23.40 21.97 65.78
N LYS A 480 22.99 20.68 65.79
CA LYS A 480 22.18 19.90 66.78
C LYS A 480 20.68 20.13 67.11
N ALA A 481 19.89 19.07 66.83
CA ALA A 481 19.08 18.23 67.76
C ALA A 481 18.19 17.29 66.88
N GLU A 482 18.18 15.94 66.88
CA GLU A 482 18.01 14.90 67.93
C GLU A 482 16.74 15.09 68.79
N ALA A 483 15.83 14.12 68.98
CA ALA A 483 15.66 12.75 68.41
C ALA A 483 14.23 12.18 68.71
N GLU A 484 13.89 11.04 68.07
CA GLU A 484 12.89 9.98 68.45
C GLU A 484 11.39 10.35 68.63
N ALA A 485 10.43 9.72 67.90
CA ALA A 485 9.84 8.36 68.02
C ALA A 485 8.69 8.30 69.08
N ASP A 486 7.62 7.49 68.98
CA ASP A 486 7.19 6.43 68.04
C ASP A 486 5.62 6.26 68.13
N ASP A 487 5.09 5.29 67.38
CA ASP A 487 4.01 4.35 67.78
C ASP A 487 2.59 4.44 67.14
N LYS A 488 2.21 3.26 66.62
CA LYS A 488 0.89 2.63 66.40
C LYS A 488 0.03 2.83 65.15
N ALA A 489 -0.16 1.68 64.49
CA ALA A 489 -1.20 1.32 63.54
C ALA A 489 -2.32 0.48 64.20
N ALA A 490 -3.49 0.40 63.54
CA ALA A 490 -4.40 -0.76 63.55
C ALA A 490 -5.55 -0.58 62.51
N GLU A 491 -5.67 -1.53 61.57
CA GLU A 491 -6.89 -2.34 61.25
C GLU A 491 -8.26 -1.66 60.91
N MET A 492 -9.14 -2.17 60.01
CA MET A 492 -9.09 -3.25 58.98
C MET A 492 -10.41 -3.26 58.13
N LYS A 493 -10.44 -4.00 56.99
CA LYS A 493 -11.63 -4.60 56.27
C LYS A 493 -12.52 -3.71 55.36
N GLU A 494 -12.84 -4.15 54.13
CA GLU A 494 -13.82 -5.19 53.66
C GLU A 494 -15.28 -4.86 54.11
N ASP A 495 -16.35 -4.95 53.32
CA ASP A 495 -16.63 -5.76 52.11
C ASP A 495 -17.72 -5.09 51.21
N SER A 496 -17.98 -5.78 50.10
CA SER A 496 -18.63 -5.53 48.80
C SER A 496 -20.18 -5.57 48.69
N GLN A 497 -20.65 -5.51 47.41
CA GLN A 497 -21.99 -5.90 46.87
C GLN A 497 -23.21 -5.01 47.18
N ALA A 498 -24.31 -4.99 46.41
CA ALA A 498 -24.60 -5.22 44.96
C ALA A 498 -26.09 -4.93 44.68
N THR A 499 -26.50 -4.68 43.42
CA THR A 499 -27.90 -4.83 42.89
C THR A 499 -28.99 -3.87 43.46
N GLU A 500 -30.11 -3.49 42.82
CA GLU A 500 -30.70 -3.74 41.48
C GLU A 500 -31.78 -2.66 41.11
N THR A 501 -32.05 -2.45 39.82
CA THR A 501 -33.33 -2.01 39.18
C THR A 501 -34.13 -0.73 39.58
N ALA A 502 -34.28 0.15 38.55
CA ALA A 502 -35.54 0.53 37.87
C ALA A 502 -36.41 1.77 38.26
N LYS A 503 -36.67 2.56 37.19
CA LYS A 503 -37.89 3.33 36.81
C LYS A 503 -38.28 4.67 37.49
N ALA A 504 -37.97 5.74 36.73
CA ALA A 504 -38.91 6.65 36.03
C ALA A 504 -39.77 7.70 36.77
N SER A 505 -39.92 8.85 36.08
CA SER A 505 -40.89 9.95 36.29
C SER A 505 -40.78 10.71 37.62
N ASP A 506 -41.17 11.97 37.76
CA ASP A 506 -41.68 13.00 36.83
C ASP A 506 -41.35 14.36 37.47
N ASP A 507 -41.22 15.46 36.71
CA ASP A 507 -41.60 16.77 37.26
C ASP A 507 -41.81 17.85 36.19
N ALA A 508 -42.82 18.69 36.39
CA ALA A 508 -43.28 19.68 35.42
C ALA A 508 -43.89 20.92 36.10
N LYS A 509 -43.73 22.07 35.41
CA LYS A 509 -44.24 23.42 35.71
C LYS A 509 -43.58 24.17 36.89
N ASP A 510 -43.15 25.40 36.60
CA ASP A 510 -44.01 26.55 36.89
C ASP A 510 -43.71 27.75 35.99
N SER A 511 -44.76 28.45 35.56
CA SER A 511 -44.91 29.91 35.64
C SER A 511 -46.04 30.39 34.73
N GLY A 512 -47.00 31.06 35.35
CA GLY A 512 -47.98 31.91 34.70
C GLY A 512 -48.91 32.50 35.74
N ASP A 513 -49.04 33.82 35.78
CA ASP A 513 -50.32 34.54 35.71
C ASP A 513 -50.11 36.06 35.77
N ALA A 514 -51.04 36.82 35.19
CA ALA A 514 -51.72 37.97 35.82
C ALA A 514 -52.48 38.81 34.78
N LYS A 515 -53.74 39.12 35.08
CA LYS A 515 -54.69 39.86 34.21
C LYS A 515 -55.57 40.79 35.04
N ALA A 516 -55.72 42.06 34.63
CA ALA A 516 -56.74 43.05 35.03
C ALA A 516 -56.37 44.43 34.41
N ASP A 517 -57.24 45.43 34.20
CA ASP A 517 -58.68 45.51 33.84
C ASP A 517 -58.87 46.92 33.18
N ALA A 518 -60.04 47.26 32.65
CA ALA A 518 -60.22 48.39 31.72
C ALA A 518 -60.65 49.74 32.35
N GLU A 519 -60.27 50.86 31.70
CA GLU A 519 -61.04 52.12 31.68
C GLU A 519 -60.81 52.91 30.38
N LYS A 520 -61.57 54.00 30.12
CA LYS A 520 -62.10 54.36 28.79
C LYS A 520 -62.14 55.88 28.51
N ALA A 521 -61.83 56.34 27.28
CA ALA A 521 -62.48 57.49 26.57
C ALA A 521 -61.85 57.82 25.18
N ASP A 522 -62.69 57.90 24.13
CA ASP A 522 -62.87 58.92 23.06
C ASP A 522 -61.65 59.65 22.39
N ASP A 523 -61.62 60.04 21.10
CA ASP A 523 -62.40 59.77 19.85
C ASP A 523 -61.62 60.40 18.64
N ALA A 524 -62.07 60.20 17.38
CA ALA A 524 -61.64 60.81 16.10
C ALA A 524 -60.18 60.57 15.62
N ASP A 525 -59.91 60.11 14.39
CA ASP A 525 -60.53 60.50 13.10
C ASP A 525 -60.77 59.29 12.15
N ALA A 526 -61.39 59.51 10.98
CA ALA A 526 -62.14 58.48 10.25
C ALA A 526 -61.79 58.28 8.76
N LYS A 527 -62.06 57.05 8.27
CA LYS A 527 -62.26 56.61 6.85
C LYS A 527 -61.02 56.65 5.93
N ASP A 528 -60.92 55.85 4.87
CA ASP A 528 -61.84 54.86 4.25
C ASP A 528 -61.01 53.75 3.54
N ALA A 529 -61.69 52.76 2.94
CA ALA A 529 -61.19 51.71 2.01
C ALA A 529 -61.11 50.27 2.58
N GLU A 530 -62.27 49.63 2.59
CA GLU A 530 -62.45 48.17 2.63
C GLU A 530 -62.14 47.57 1.23
N ALA A 531 -61.21 46.60 1.13
CA ALA A 531 -61.02 45.77 -0.06
C ALA A 531 -60.37 44.42 0.29
N ASP A 532 -60.99 43.33 -0.17
CA ASP A 532 -60.62 41.91 0.00
C ASP A 532 -59.12 41.58 0.11
N ALA A 533 -58.78 40.78 1.13
CA ALA A 533 -57.63 39.88 1.13
C ALA A 533 -58.05 38.51 1.65
N LYS A 534 -58.50 37.63 0.73
CA LYS A 534 -58.71 36.21 1.03
C LYS A 534 -57.40 35.56 1.45
N GLU A 535 -57.46 34.79 2.52
CA GLU A 535 -56.41 33.86 2.94
C GLU A 535 -56.22 32.81 1.83
N GLU A 536 -55.17 32.93 1.00
CA GLU A 536 -54.84 31.89 0.02
C GLU A 536 -54.35 30.64 0.77
N ALA A 537 -55.15 29.58 0.73
CA ALA A 537 -54.79 28.27 1.25
C ALA A 537 -53.46 27.78 0.61
N PRO A 538 -52.61 27.06 1.36
CA PRO A 538 -51.34 26.56 0.82
C PRO A 538 -51.59 25.71 -0.42
N LYS A 539 -50.74 25.90 -1.44
CA LYS A 539 -50.80 25.09 -2.67
C LYS A 539 -50.23 23.71 -2.36
N VAL A 540 -51.12 22.73 -2.27
CA VAL A 540 -50.80 21.32 -2.03
C VAL A 540 -50.59 20.62 -3.38
N LYS A 541 -49.62 19.70 -3.48
CA LYS A 541 -49.50 18.82 -4.65
C LYS A 541 -50.75 17.93 -4.80
N PRO A 542 -51.40 17.85 -5.96
CA PRO A 542 -52.60 17.03 -6.14
C PRO A 542 -52.30 15.54 -5.96
N PHE A 543 -53.31 14.78 -5.49
CA PHE A 543 -53.18 13.33 -5.23
C PHE A 543 -52.56 12.55 -6.40
N GLU A 544 -52.99 12.82 -7.64
CA GLU A 544 -52.49 12.12 -8.83
C GLU A 544 -50.97 12.30 -9.07
N GLU A 545 -50.36 13.39 -8.59
CA GLU A 545 -48.91 13.62 -8.71
C GLU A 545 -48.09 12.89 -7.63
N VAL A 546 -48.67 12.64 -6.45
CA VAL A 546 -47.99 12.02 -5.30
C VAL A 546 -48.50 10.61 -4.96
N ARG A 547 -49.50 10.09 -5.68
CA ARG A 547 -50.11 8.77 -5.45
C ARG A 547 -49.06 7.67 -5.32
N ASP A 548 -48.12 7.62 -6.27
CA ASP A 548 -47.07 6.60 -6.30
C ASP A 548 -46.02 6.82 -5.20
N GLU A 549 -45.75 8.07 -4.80
CA GLU A 549 -44.87 8.41 -3.68
C GLU A 549 -45.49 7.93 -2.34
N VAL A 550 -46.78 8.23 -2.12
CA VAL A 550 -47.55 7.80 -0.95
C VAL A 550 -47.64 6.28 -0.90
N ALA A 551 -48.02 5.62 -1.99
CA ALA A 551 -48.12 4.16 -2.05
C ALA A 551 -46.78 3.46 -1.75
N ARG A 552 -45.67 3.96 -2.34
CA ARG A 552 -44.32 3.47 -2.03
C ARG A 552 -43.96 3.71 -0.56
N SER A 553 -44.32 4.86 0.02
CA SER A 553 -44.05 5.19 1.43
C SER A 553 -44.77 4.22 2.40
N MET A 554 -46.03 3.87 2.12
CA MET A 554 -46.84 2.96 2.94
C MET A 554 -46.21 1.57 3.06
N VAL A 555 -45.69 1.04 1.95
CA VAL A 555 -45.18 -0.34 1.90
C VAL A 555 -43.67 -0.46 2.11
N ARG A 556 -42.91 0.63 2.15
CA ARG A 556 -41.42 0.56 2.26
C ARG A 556 -40.97 -0.25 3.47
N PHE A 557 -41.64 -0.12 4.61
CA PHE A 557 -41.35 -0.89 5.82
C PHE A 557 -41.73 -2.37 5.70
N THR A 558 -42.90 -2.69 5.13
CA THR A 558 -43.37 -4.08 4.98
C THR A 558 -42.60 -4.83 3.90
N ALA A 559 -42.24 -4.15 2.81
CA ALA A 559 -41.35 -4.64 1.76
C ALA A 559 -39.96 -4.94 2.31
N GLY A 560 -39.36 -4.02 3.08
CA GLY A 560 -38.07 -4.22 3.75
C GLY A 560 -38.07 -5.43 4.68
N LYS A 561 -39.09 -5.55 5.55
CA LYS A 561 -39.22 -6.71 6.43
C LYS A 561 -39.33 -8.04 5.66
N LYS A 562 -40.09 -8.08 4.56
CA LYS A 562 -40.20 -9.29 3.70
C LYS A 562 -38.91 -9.63 2.98
N LEU A 563 -38.14 -8.61 2.58
CA LEU A 563 -36.81 -8.76 2.00
C LEU A 563 -35.84 -9.37 3.03
N ASP A 564 -35.82 -8.85 4.26
CA ASP A 564 -34.98 -9.37 5.34
C ASP A 564 -35.34 -10.81 5.72
N GLU A 565 -36.64 -11.15 5.77
CA GLU A 565 -37.13 -12.52 6.00
C GLU A 565 -36.69 -13.48 4.87
N ALA A 566 -36.81 -13.06 3.60
CA ALA A 566 -36.37 -13.82 2.43
C ALA A 566 -34.85 -14.09 2.45
N MET A 567 -34.05 -13.04 2.65
CA MET A 567 -32.60 -13.12 2.71
C MET A 567 -32.12 -13.98 3.90
N THR A 568 -32.73 -13.81 5.08
CA THR A 568 -32.43 -14.63 6.26
C THR A 568 -32.70 -16.11 6.00
N LYS A 569 -33.80 -16.45 5.33
CA LYS A 569 -34.14 -17.83 4.97
C LYS A 569 -33.08 -18.47 4.06
N VAL A 570 -32.65 -17.79 3.00
CA VAL A 570 -31.63 -18.34 2.08
C VAL A 570 -30.26 -18.44 2.76
N ARG A 571 -29.84 -17.40 3.53
CA ARG A 571 -28.58 -17.43 4.28
C ARG A 571 -28.54 -18.57 5.31
N SER A 572 -29.67 -18.87 5.94
CA SER A 572 -29.83 -20.01 6.87
C SER A 572 -29.52 -21.35 6.19
N GLU A 573 -30.17 -21.64 5.05
CA GLU A 573 -29.96 -22.90 4.33
C GLU A 573 -28.53 -23.03 3.78
N MET A 574 -27.96 -21.96 3.24
CA MET A 574 -26.56 -21.94 2.79
C MET A 574 -25.60 -22.23 3.95
N ARG A 575 -25.81 -21.61 5.12
CA ARG A 575 -24.97 -21.83 6.31
C ARG A 575 -25.14 -23.24 6.87
N LEU A 576 -26.36 -23.79 6.82
CA LEU A 576 -26.64 -25.17 7.23
C LEU A 576 -25.89 -26.17 6.33
N TYR A 577 -25.88 -25.94 5.01
CA TYR A 577 -25.11 -26.74 4.07
C TYR A 577 -23.60 -26.66 4.33
N PHE A 578 -23.06 -25.44 4.46
CA PHE A 578 -21.63 -25.21 4.77
C PHE A 578 -21.18 -25.97 6.02
N ASN A 579 -21.92 -25.82 7.13
CA ASN A 579 -21.62 -26.49 8.39
C ASN A 579 -21.66 -28.03 8.26
N LYS A 580 -22.68 -28.57 7.57
CA LYS A 580 -22.78 -30.02 7.33
C LYS A 580 -21.62 -30.55 6.47
N ARG A 581 -21.19 -29.78 5.46
CA ARG A 581 -20.07 -30.12 4.59
C ARG A 581 -18.75 -30.15 5.37
N ALA A 582 -18.46 -29.14 6.18
CA ALA A 582 -17.27 -29.12 7.03
C ALA A 582 -17.21 -30.31 8.01
N ILE A 583 -18.36 -30.73 8.58
CA ILE A 583 -18.44 -31.94 9.40
C ILE A 583 -18.17 -33.20 8.57
N PHE A 584 -18.75 -33.31 7.38
CA PHE A 584 -18.55 -34.45 6.47
C PHE A 584 -17.08 -34.59 6.04
N GLU A 585 -16.44 -33.49 5.63
CA GLU A 585 -15.03 -33.47 5.20
C GLU A 585 -14.08 -33.79 6.37
N SER A 586 -14.38 -33.28 7.57
CA SER A 586 -13.65 -33.63 8.79
C SER A 586 -13.76 -35.13 9.12
N ASN A 587 -14.96 -35.70 9.06
CA ASN A 587 -15.19 -37.14 9.26
C ASN A 587 -14.44 -37.99 8.21
N GLN A 588 -14.48 -37.59 6.94
CA GLN A 588 -13.77 -38.27 5.86
C GLN A 588 -12.25 -38.25 6.09
N SER A 589 -11.69 -37.14 6.58
CA SER A 589 -10.25 -37.00 6.87
C SER A 589 -9.74 -37.96 7.95
N ILE A 590 -10.62 -38.38 8.88
CA ILE A 590 -10.34 -39.38 9.92
C ILE A 590 -10.80 -40.80 9.55
N GLY A 591 -11.19 -41.03 8.29
CA GLY A 591 -11.61 -42.34 7.79
C GLY A 591 -13.00 -42.78 8.24
N GLN A 592 -13.89 -41.85 8.61
CA GLN A 592 -15.29 -42.13 8.85
C GLN A 592 -16.14 -41.81 7.61
N ASP A 593 -16.65 -42.87 6.97
CA ASP A 593 -17.61 -42.72 5.86
C ASP A 593 -18.96 -42.18 6.36
N GLY A 594 -19.57 -41.33 5.55
CA GLY A 594 -20.91 -40.76 5.78
C GLY A 594 -21.63 -40.46 4.47
N GLU A 595 -22.87 -39.98 4.56
CA GLU A 595 -23.59 -39.46 3.41
C GLU A 595 -23.22 -37.99 3.18
N ALA A 596 -22.82 -37.64 1.95
CA ALA A 596 -22.48 -36.27 1.60
C ALA A 596 -23.73 -35.35 1.68
N PRO A 597 -23.63 -34.15 2.26
CA PRO A 597 -24.77 -33.26 2.37
C PRO A 597 -25.26 -32.83 0.98
N THR A 598 -26.58 -32.80 0.79
CA THR A 598 -27.18 -32.34 -0.47
C THR A 598 -27.10 -30.81 -0.58
N LYS A 599 -26.54 -30.30 -1.68
CA LYS A 599 -26.49 -28.86 -1.97
C LYS A 599 -27.92 -28.30 -2.09
N PRO A 600 -28.26 -27.17 -1.44
CA PRO A 600 -29.56 -26.53 -1.59
C PRO A 600 -29.70 -25.86 -2.95
N ASP A 601 -30.91 -25.91 -3.51
CA ASP A 601 -31.28 -25.33 -4.79
C ASP A 601 -31.55 -23.82 -4.63
N LEU A 602 -30.53 -22.99 -4.91
CA LEU A 602 -30.62 -21.54 -4.77
C LEU A 602 -31.58 -20.91 -5.79
N GLU A 603 -31.70 -21.48 -7.00
CA GLU A 603 -32.58 -20.98 -8.05
C GLU A 603 -34.05 -21.12 -7.62
N LYS A 604 -34.43 -22.31 -7.16
CA LYS A 604 -35.76 -22.56 -6.60
C LYS A 604 -36.03 -21.72 -5.36
N MET A 605 -35.08 -21.63 -4.42
CA MET A 605 -35.26 -20.81 -3.22
C MET A 605 -35.42 -19.33 -3.53
N ALA A 606 -34.73 -18.81 -4.55
CA ALA A 606 -34.90 -17.44 -5.01
C ALA A 606 -36.31 -17.21 -5.58
N ALA A 607 -36.78 -18.10 -6.45
CA ALA A 607 -38.13 -18.07 -6.99
C ALA A 607 -39.21 -18.13 -5.88
N ASP A 608 -39.06 -19.05 -4.91
CA ASP A 608 -39.97 -19.22 -3.76
C ASP A 608 -40.00 -18.00 -2.82
N THR A 609 -39.00 -17.12 -2.87
CA THR A 609 -38.85 -15.96 -1.96
C THR A 609 -38.94 -14.60 -2.67
N GLY A 610 -39.07 -14.57 -4.00
CA GLY A 610 -39.09 -13.34 -4.79
C GLY A 610 -37.75 -12.63 -4.90
N LEU A 611 -36.65 -13.37 -4.71
CA LEU A 611 -35.26 -12.94 -4.96
C LEU A 611 -34.83 -13.30 -6.39
N VAL A 612 -33.73 -12.72 -6.86
CA VAL A 612 -33.11 -13.02 -8.16
C VAL A 612 -31.93 -13.95 -7.95
N TYR A 613 -31.94 -15.13 -8.58
CA TYR A 613 -30.77 -16.02 -8.62
C TYR A 613 -29.78 -15.58 -9.71
N GLY A 614 -28.49 -15.75 -9.43
CA GLY A 614 -27.43 -15.56 -10.41
C GLY A 614 -26.29 -16.56 -10.22
N LYS A 615 -25.64 -16.92 -11.33
CA LYS A 615 -24.44 -17.74 -11.38
C LYS A 615 -23.45 -17.09 -12.34
N ILE A 616 -22.24 -16.81 -11.86
CA ILE A 616 -21.19 -16.09 -12.60
C ILE A 616 -19.85 -16.82 -12.48
N GLY A 617 -18.97 -16.60 -13.45
CA GLY A 617 -17.64 -17.18 -13.52
C GLY A 617 -17.50 -18.47 -14.35
N PRO A 618 -16.29 -19.04 -14.39
CA PRO A 618 -15.12 -18.67 -13.56
C PRO A 618 -14.60 -17.26 -13.86
N HIS A 619 -14.43 -16.45 -12.82
CA HIS A 619 -13.74 -15.16 -12.87
C HIS A 619 -12.47 -15.23 -12.02
N ASP A 620 -11.50 -14.38 -12.32
CA ASP A 620 -10.42 -13.99 -11.42
C ASP A 620 -10.72 -12.63 -10.75
N VAL A 621 -9.79 -12.14 -9.93
CA VAL A 621 -9.87 -10.83 -9.26
C VAL A 621 -10.04 -9.64 -10.22
N SER A 622 -9.64 -9.77 -11.49
CA SER A 622 -9.65 -8.67 -12.47
C SER A 622 -10.88 -8.69 -13.38
N SER A 623 -11.35 -9.87 -13.79
CA SER A 623 -12.52 -10.05 -14.65
C SER A 623 -13.84 -9.96 -13.87
N ILE A 624 -13.83 -10.19 -12.56
CA ILE A 624 -15.01 -10.03 -11.73
C ILE A 624 -15.45 -8.55 -11.60
N SER A 625 -14.57 -7.57 -11.88
CA SER A 625 -14.93 -6.15 -11.78
C SER A 625 -16.02 -5.72 -12.77
N ASP A 626 -16.18 -6.49 -13.85
CA ASP A 626 -17.17 -6.24 -14.89
C ASP A 626 -18.59 -6.72 -14.45
N GLU A 627 -18.68 -7.49 -13.37
CA GLU A 627 -19.93 -7.98 -12.80
C GLU A 627 -20.53 -6.98 -11.76
N PRO A 628 -21.85 -6.67 -11.81
CA PRO A 628 -22.47 -5.70 -10.90
C PRO A 628 -22.30 -5.97 -9.41
N ILE A 629 -22.03 -7.22 -9.02
CA ILE A 629 -21.82 -7.61 -7.62
C ILE A 629 -20.46 -7.11 -7.07
N ALA A 630 -19.48 -6.82 -7.92
CA ALA A 630 -18.16 -6.36 -7.48
C ALA A 630 -18.19 -4.98 -6.79
N SER A 631 -19.19 -4.14 -7.09
CA SER A 631 -19.44 -2.87 -6.40
C SER A 631 -20.02 -3.01 -5.00
N SER A 632 -20.41 -4.23 -4.58
CA SER A 632 -20.96 -4.47 -3.25
C SER A 632 -19.89 -4.57 -2.15
N VAL A 633 -20.26 -4.17 -0.94
CA VAL A 633 -19.39 -4.19 0.26
C VAL A 633 -20.01 -5.02 1.37
N GLU A 634 -19.23 -5.49 2.34
CA GLU A 634 -19.79 -6.10 3.54
C GLU A 634 -20.66 -5.08 4.30
N MET A 635 -21.83 -5.53 4.75
CA MET A 635 -22.72 -4.72 5.58
C MET A 635 -22.15 -4.67 7.01
N GLY A 636 -21.50 -3.56 7.35
CA GLY A 636 -20.98 -3.31 8.69
C GLY A 636 -22.07 -3.15 9.76
N THR A 637 -21.67 -3.09 11.02
CA THR A 637 -22.59 -2.96 12.16
C THR A 637 -23.18 -1.55 12.33
N SER A 638 -22.74 -0.56 11.53
CA SER A 638 -23.27 0.80 11.52
C SER A 638 -23.50 1.32 10.10
N LEU A 639 -24.47 2.22 9.94
CA LEU A 639 -24.81 2.89 8.68
C LEU A 639 -23.68 3.75 8.08
N ARG A 640 -22.57 3.97 8.80
CA ARG A 640 -21.41 4.72 8.31
C ARG A 640 -20.20 3.83 7.99
N ASP A 641 -20.19 2.60 8.47
CA ASP A 641 -19.07 1.67 8.29
C ASP A 641 -19.35 0.74 7.11
N ARG A 642 -18.87 1.11 5.93
CA ARG A 642 -18.74 0.18 4.80
C ARG A 642 -17.62 -0.80 5.15
N GLY A 643 -17.93 -2.09 5.17
CA GLY A 643 -16.92 -3.12 5.36
C GLY A 643 -16.07 -3.33 4.10
N PRO A 644 -15.24 -4.39 4.07
CA PRO A 644 -14.41 -4.73 2.92
C PRO A 644 -15.23 -4.89 1.63
N PRO A 645 -14.66 -4.61 0.45
CA PRO A 645 -15.33 -4.84 -0.82
C PRO A 645 -15.44 -6.33 -1.14
N PHE A 646 -16.48 -6.71 -1.88
CA PHE A 646 -16.79 -8.10 -2.26
C PHE A 646 -15.58 -8.84 -2.84
N THR A 647 -14.84 -8.18 -3.73
CA THR A 647 -13.64 -8.76 -4.37
C THR A 647 -12.53 -9.06 -3.37
N ALA A 648 -12.29 -8.19 -2.38
CA ALA A 648 -11.26 -8.41 -1.36
C ALA A 648 -11.60 -9.60 -0.44
N MET A 649 -12.87 -9.78 -0.09
CA MET A 649 -13.30 -10.94 0.70
C MET A 649 -13.23 -12.24 -0.10
N MET A 650 -13.66 -12.23 -1.36
CA MET A 650 -13.67 -13.43 -2.18
C MET A 650 -12.25 -13.95 -2.48
N TYR A 651 -11.31 -13.07 -2.81
CA TYR A 651 -9.94 -13.46 -3.18
C TYR A 651 -8.90 -13.30 -2.05
N GLY A 652 -9.29 -12.84 -0.86
CA GLY A 652 -8.36 -12.64 0.25
C GLY A 652 -7.36 -11.50 0.00
N LEU A 653 -7.83 -10.37 -0.53
CA LEU A 653 -6.96 -9.23 -0.80
C LEU A 653 -6.73 -8.37 0.45
N PRO A 654 -5.58 -7.70 0.58
CA PRO A 654 -5.36 -6.70 1.62
C PRO A 654 -6.42 -5.59 1.59
N TYR A 655 -6.99 -5.27 2.76
CA TYR A 655 -7.91 -4.15 2.94
C TYR A 655 -7.52 -3.35 4.19
N MET A 656 -7.41 -2.02 4.06
CA MET A 656 -6.96 -1.13 5.16
C MET A 656 -5.66 -1.57 5.85
N GLY A 657 -4.72 -2.16 5.09
CA GLY A 657 -3.45 -2.68 5.61
C GLY A 657 -3.52 -4.02 6.35
N GLN A 658 -4.69 -4.68 6.38
CA GLN A 658 -4.86 -6.01 6.96
C GLN A 658 -5.12 -7.04 5.85
N GLN A 659 -4.50 -8.22 5.97
CA GLN A 659 -4.73 -9.34 5.07
C GLN A 659 -6.09 -9.97 5.36
N MET A 660 -6.96 -10.06 4.35
CA MET A 660 -8.27 -10.70 4.48
C MET A 660 -8.14 -12.22 4.27
N PRO A 661 -8.79 -13.07 5.09
CA PRO A 661 -8.86 -14.49 4.81
C PRO A 661 -9.68 -14.72 3.53
N LYS A 662 -9.13 -15.49 2.59
CA LYS A 662 -9.80 -15.87 1.34
C LYS A 662 -11.08 -16.66 1.64
N GLN A 663 -12.22 -16.24 1.07
CA GLN A 663 -13.52 -16.88 1.33
C GLN A 663 -13.52 -18.35 0.88
N GLN A 664 -13.88 -19.26 1.79
CA GLN A 664 -13.92 -20.70 1.53
C GLN A 664 -15.09 -21.11 0.63
N LEU A 665 -14.90 -22.21 -0.12
CA LEU A 665 -15.95 -22.88 -0.91
C LEU A 665 -17.22 -23.13 -0.07
N TYR A 666 -18.36 -22.68 -0.61
CA TYR A 666 -19.69 -22.74 -0.02
C TYR A 666 -19.88 -21.99 1.32
N SER A 667 -18.94 -21.12 1.73
CA SER A 667 -19.17 -20.22 2.86
C SER A 667 -20.06 -19.04 2.43
N PRO A 668 -21.23 -18.81 3.05
CA PRO A 668 -22.15 -17.75 2.63
C PRO A 668 -21.71 -16.36 3.14
N LEU A 669 -21.46 -15.46 2.19
CA LEU A 669 -21.15 -14.05 2.43
C LEU A 669 -22.38 -13.18 2.12
N GLY A 670 -22.64 -12.17 2.95
CA GLY A 670 -23.69 -11.17 2.69
C GLY A 670 -23.07 -9.81 2.37
N THR A 671 -23.42 -9.21 1.24
CA THR A 671 -22.93 -7.89 0.81
C THR A 671 -24.08 -6.98 0.37
N VAL A 672 -23.83 -5.69 0.29
CA VAL A 672 -24.80 -4.68 -0.15
C VAL A 672 -24.16 -3.70 -1.13
N ASP A 673 -24.87 -3.40 -2.21
CA ASP A 673 -24.62 -2.26 -3.07
C ASP A 673 -25.65 -1.15 -2.72
N THR A 674 -25.16 -0.15 -1.99
CA THR A 674 -25.97 1.00 -1.56
C THR A 674 -26.35 1.95 -2.70
N GLN A 675 -25.67 1.91 -3.85
CA GLN A 675 -25.98 2.76 -5.00
C GLN A 675 -27.06 2.11 -5.89
N ALA A 676 -27.02 0.79 -6.05
CA ALA A 676 -28.04 0.03 -6.78
C ALA A 676 -29.27 -0.37 -5.94
N GLU A 677 -29.31 -0.05 -4.63
CA GLU A 677 -30.31 -0.54 -3.65
C GLU A 677 -30.45 -2.08 -3.65
N ARG A 678 -29.33 -2.81 -3.82
CA ARG A 678 -29.29 -4.28 -3.91
C ARG A 678 -28.53 -4.92 -2.75
N SER A 679 -29.07 -6.00 -2.21
CA SER A 679 -28.41 -6.85 -1.21
C SER A 679 -28.16 -8.24 -1.79
N TYR A 680 -26.98 -8.81 -1.58
CA TYR A 680 -26.57 -10.11 -2.11
C TYR A 680 -26.27 -11.10 -0.98
N ILE A 681 -26.56 -12.39 -1.20
CA ILE A 681 -25.94 -13.50 -0.46
C ILE A 681 -25.26 -14.40 -1.48
N THR A 682 -23.97 -14.62 -1.31
CA THR A 682 -23.11 -15.24 -2.33
C THR A 682 -22.22 -16.30 -1.69
N TRP A 683 -21.86 -17.32 -2.46
CA TRP A 683 -20.78 -18.23 -2.13
C TRP A 683 -19.97 -18.63 -3.37
N LYS A 684 -18.74 -19.13 -3.17
CA LYS A 684 -18.02 -19.87 -4.20
C LYS A 684 -18.55 -21.29 -4.29
N ILE A 685 -18.69 -21.83 -5.50
CA ILE A 685 -19.12 -23.22 -5.73
C ILE A 685 -18.05 -24.08 -6.40
N ASP A 686 -17.09 -23.44 -7.06
CA ASP A 686 -15.91 -24.02 -7.70
C ASP A 686 -14.77 -23.01 -7.60
N GLU A 687 -13.54 -23.49 -7.50
CA GLU A 687 -12.34 -22.67 -7.34
C GLU A 687 -11.13 -23.42 -7.91
N LYS A 688 -10.25 -22.68 -8.60
CA LYS A 688 -8.98 -23.16 -9.13
C LYS A 688 -7.90 -22.19 -8.70
N ASP A 689 -6.85 -22.69 -8.07
CA ASP A 689 -5.75 -21.87 -7.60
C ASP A 689 -4.85 -21.38 -8.75
N ALA A 690 -4.06 -20.35 -8.45
CA ALA A 690 -3.13 -19.75 -9.40
C ALA A 690 -1.99 -20.72 -9.73
N TYR A 691 -1.73 -20.96 -11.01
CA TYR A 691 -0.68 -21.88 -11.47
C TYR A 691 0.18 -21.28 -12.58
N ILE A 692 1.37 -21.84 -12.73
CA ILE A 692 2.25 -21.59 -13.88
C ILE A 692 1.85 -22.61 -14.95
N PRO A 693 1.28 -22.19 -16.09
CA PRO A 693 0.90 -23.09 -17.17
C PRO A 693 2.13 -23.64 -17.89
N GLU A 694 2.04 -24.83 -18.48
CA GLU A 694 3.13 -25.37 -19.30
C GLU A 694 3.26 -24.60 -20.63
N LEU A 695 4.46 -24.57 -21.23
CA LEU A 695 4.69 -23.83 -22.48
C LEU A 695 3.73 -24.26 -23.61
N ASP A 696 3.42 -25.56 -23.73
CA ASP A 696 2.50 -26.04 -24.77
C ASP A 696 1.03 -25.59 -24.54
N GLU A 697 0.67 -25.17 -23.32
CA GLU A 697 -0.65 -24.62 -22.99
C GLU A 697 -0.78 -23.14 -23.42
N VAL A 698 0.29 -22.35 -23.24
CA VAL A 698 0.30 -20.89 -23.51
C VAL A 698 1.11 -20.49 -24.75
N LYS A 699 1.53 -21.45 -25.59
CA LYS A 699 2.42 -21.21 -26.73
C LYS A 699 1.93 -20.11 -27.67
N ASP A 700 0.63 -20.06 -27.95
CA ASP A 700 0.03 -19.05 -28.81
C ASP A 700 0.00 -17.67 -28.13
N GLU A 701 -0.15 -17.61 -26.80
CA GLU A 701 -0.02 -16.37 -26.01
C GLU A 701 1.43 -15.85 -26.03
N VAL A 702 2.41 -16.75 -25.93
CA VAL A 702 3.85 -16.42 -26.02
C VAL A 702 4.21 -15.89 -27.41
N ILE A 703 3.74 -16.55 -28.48
CA ILE A 703 3.93 -16.08 -29.86
C ILE A 703 3.23 -14.73 -30.07
N ALA A 704 2.03 -14.53 -29.52
CA ALA A 704 1.35 -13.25 -29.59
C ALA A 704 2.12 -12.14 -28.87
N SER A 705 2.75 -12.42 -27.71
CA SER A 705 3.62 -11.46 -27.01
C SER A 705 4.81 -11.05 -27.87
N ILE A 706 5.57 -12.02 -28.40
CA ILE A 706 6.73 -11.76 -29.29
C ILE A 706 6.32 -10.89 -30.49
N ARG A 707 5.17 -11.20 -31.09
CA ARG A 707 4.64 -10.42 -32.22
C ARG A 707 4.14 -9.03 -31.80
N MET A 708 3.70 -8.82 -30.56
CA MET A 708 3.42 -7.47 -30.06
C MET A 708 4.70 -6.67 -29.86
N ASP A 709 5.76 -7.29 -29.34
CA ASP A 709 7.06 -6.65 -29.17
C ASP A 709 7.65 -6.22 -30.53
N GLU A 710 7.67 -7.12 -31.52
CA GLU A 710 8.06 -6.79 -32.91
C GLU A 710 7.15 -5.69 -33.53
N ALA A 711 5.85 -5.67 -33.20
CA ALA A 711 4.93 -4.65 -33.69
C ALA A 711 5.19 -3.28 -33.06
N ARG A 712 5.65 -3.21 -31.79
CA ARG A 712 6.05 -1.95 -31.13
C ARG A 712 7.27 -1.34 -31.80
N ASP A 713 8.28 -2.15 -32.12
CA ASP A 713 9.46 -1.69 -32.86
C ASP A 713 9.08 -1.11 -34.22
N LEU A 714 8.20 -1.81 -34.97
CA LEU A 714 7.70 -1.32 -36.25
C LEU A 714 6.84 -0.06 -36.13
N ALA A 715 6.04 0.07 -35.06
CA ALA A 715 5.24 1.26 -34.80
C ALA A 715 6.10 2.47 -34.40
N ARG A 716 7.15 2.26 -33.61
CA ARG A 716 8.13 3.30 -33.22
C ARG A 716 8.94 3.75 -34.43
N ALA A 717 9.45 2.83 -35.25
CA ALA A 717 10.12 3.16 -36.51
C ALA A 717 9.22 3.95 -37.49
N ALA A 718 7.93 3.59 -37.59
CA ALA A 718 6.98 4.35 -38.41
C ALA A 718 6.65 5.73 -37.84
N ALA A 719 6.68 5.90 -36.51
CA ALA A 719 6.54 7.21 -35.88
C ALA A 719 7.78 8.09 -36.13
N ASP A 720 8.98 7.50 -36.05
CA ASP A 720 10.24 8.18 -36.37
C ASP A 720 10.28 8.62 -37.85
N GLU A 721 9.84 7.78 -38.80
CA GLU A 721 9.69 8.15 -40.23
C GLU A 721 8.74 9.34 -40.47
N LEU A 722 7.75 9.55 -39.59
CA LEU A 722 6.84 10.71 -39.66
C LEU A 722 7.49 11.95 -39.05
N VAL A 723 8.20 11.83 -37.93
CA VAL A 723 9.02 12.91 -37.36
C VAL A 723 10.06 13.41 -38.37
N ASP A 724 10.71 12.48 -39.06
CA ASP A 724 11.69 12.76 -40.12
C ASP A 724 11.12 13.62 -41.27
N LYS A 725 9.81 13.57 -41.53
CA LYS A 725 9.12 14.42 -42.53
C LYS A 725 8.74 15.77 -41.94
N ILE A 726 8.34 15.80 -40.67
CA ILE A 726 8.00 17.03 -39.95
C ILE A 726 9.24 17.93 -39.80
N GLU A 727 10.40 17.36 -39.50
CA GLU A 727 11.68 18.10 -39.48
C GLU A 727 12.08 18.65 -40.86
N LYS A 728 11.60 18.05 -41.95
CA LYS A 728 11.78 18.53 -43.33
C LYS A 728 10.76 19.60 -43.73
N GLY A 729 9.83 19.97 -42.84
CA GLY A 729 8.89 21.07 -43.00
C GLY A 729 7.44 20.67 -43.33
N GLU A 730 7.12 19.37 -43.34
CA GLU A 730 5.73 18.90 -43.44
C GLU A 730 4.99 19.10 -42.09
N LYS A 731 3.67 19.29 -42.11
CA LYS A 731 2.89 19.37 -40.87
C LYS A 731 2.47 17.98 -40.42
N LEU A 732 2.35 17.79 -39.11
CA LEU A 732 1.74 16.58 -38.54
C LEU A 732 0.31 16.36 -39.08
N GLU A 733 -0.47 17.43 -39.21
CA GLU A 733 -1.84 17.42 -39.76
C GLU A 733 -1.92 16.80 -41.17
N ASP A 734 -0.99 17.18 -42.05
CA ASP A 734 -0.95 16.75 -43.46
C ASP A 734 -0.45 15.29 -43.61
N LEU A 735 0.16 14.74 -42.56
CA LEU A 735 0.72 13.39 -42.52
C LEU A 735 -0.21 12.34 -41.90
N VAL A 736 -1.33 12.76 -41.29
CA VAL A 736 -2.34 11.85 -40.72
C VAL A 736 -3.22 11.31 -41.86
N PRO A 737 -3.32 9.97 -42.03
CA PRO A 737 -4.24 9.38 -42.99
C PRO A 737 -5.70 9.76 -42.72
N GLU A 738 -6.50 10.03 -43.76
CA GLU A 738 -7.91 10.43 -43.62
C GLU A 738 -8.74 9.42 -42.81
N ASP A 739 -8.47 8.12 -42.98
CA ASP A 739 -9.10 7.02 -42.24
C ASP A 739 -8.70 6.97 -40.75
N LYS A 740 -7.63 7.68 -40.35
CA LYS A 740 -7.09 7.76 -38.99
C LYS A 740 -7.20 9.14 -38.36
N ALA A 741 -7.92 10.08 -38.98
CA ALA A 741 -8.12 11.43 -38.45
C ALA A 741 -8.66 11.46 -37.01
N PHE A 742 -9.43 10.43 -36.59
CA PHE A 742 -9.95 10.30 -35.23
C PHE A 742 -8.89 9.95 -34.17
N MET A 743 -7.70 9.47 -34.58
CA MET A 743 -6.54 9.25 -33.70
C MET A 743 -5.66 10.49 -33.54
N TYR A 744 -5.99 11.58 -34.24
CA TYR A 744 -5.30 12.86 -34.12
C TYR A 744 -6.12 13.85 -33.28
N ASN A 745 -5.53 14.33 -32.19
CA ASN A 745 -6.13 15.31 -31.29
C ASN A 745 -5.28 16.58 -31.30
N THR A 746 -5.87 17.73 -31.61
CA THR A 746 -5.17 19.03 -31.71
C THR A 746 -5.21 19.87 -30.44
N ASP A 747 -6.14 19.59 -29.53
CA ASP A 747 -6.36 20.37 -28.32
C ASP A 747 -6.45 19.43 -27.11
N LEU A 748 -5.27 19.08 -26.59
CA LEU A 748 -5.06 18.30 -25.38
C LEU A 748 -4.40 19.18 -24.33
N GLY A 749 -5.20 19.84 -23.50
CA GLY A 749 -4.70 20.69 -22.41
C GLY A 749 -5.71 21.67 -21.85
N PRO A 750 -5.27 22.55 -20.94
CA PRO A 750 -3.96 22.52 -20.29
C PRO A 750 -3.87 21.40 -19.24
N PHE A 751 -2.79 20.63 -19.24
CA PHE A 751 -2.48 19.63 -18.18
C PHE A 751 -1.03 19.77 -17.68
N SER A 752 -0.75 19.39 -16.44
CA SER A 752 0.62 19.31 -15.88
C SER A 752 1.17 17.89 -15.91
N TRP A 753 2.50 17.73 -15.83
CA TRP A 753 3.16 16.41 -15.76
C TRP A 753 2.67 15.64 -14.53
N MET A 754 2.71 16.29 -13.37
CA MET A 754 2.21 15.76 -12.11
C MET A 754 1.03 16.61 -11.63
N GLN A 755 0.01 15.94 -11.12
CA GLN A 755 -1.10 16.56 -10.39
C GLN A 755 -0.93 16.29 -8.90
N SER A 756 -1.42 17.21 -8.06
CA SER A 756 -1.38 17.07 -6.61
C SER A 756 -2.68 17.56 -6.01
N PHE A 757 -3.25 16.78 -5.08
CA PHE A 757 -4.52 17.11 -4.45
C PHE A 757 -4.38 17.16 -2.92
N GLY A 758 -4.28 18.37 -2.38
CA GLY A 758 -4.07 18.61 -0.95
C GLY A 758 -2.76 17.99 -0.45
N PHE A 759 -2.84 17.22 0.64
CA PHE A 759 -1.69 16.49 1.21
C PHE A 759 -1.60 15.03 0.73
N GLY A 760 -2.42 14.61 -0.24
CA GLY A 760 -2.55 13.22 -0.69
C GLY A 760 -1.40 12.69 -1.57
N GLY A 761 -0.27 13.40 -1.64
CA GLY A 761 0.81 13.12 -2.59
C GLY A 761 0.65 13.83 -3.93
N ALA A 762 1.60 13.56 -4.83
CA ALA A 762 1.47 13.84 -6.25
C ALA A 762 1.18 12.53 -6.99
N PHE A 763 0.64 12.64 -8.21
CA PHE A 763 0.40 11.51 -9.10
C PHE A 763 0.57 11.97 -10.54
N LEU A 764 0.87 11.04 -11.45
CA LEU A 764 1.01 11.33 -12.87
C LEU A 764 -0.27 11.98 -13.41
N GLY A 765 -0.13 13.06 -14.17
CA GLY A 765 -1.25 13.73 -14.81
C GLY A 765 -1.97 12.80 -15.79
N ASN A 766 -3.27 12.96 -15.92
CA ASN A 766 -4.06 12.23 -16.91
C ASN A 766 -4.40 13.14 -18.10
N VAL A 767 -4.41 12.58 -19.31
CA VAL A 767 -4.85 13.23 -20.55
C VAL A 767 -6.06 12.45 -21.07
N PRO A 768 -7.31 12.82 -20.69
CA PRO A 768 -8.48 11.93 -20.82
C PRO A 768 -8.88 11.46 -22.22
N LYS A 769 -8.36 12.09 -23.29
CA LYS A 769 -8.60 11.66 -24.68
C LYS A 769 -7.58 10.62 -25.18
N LEU A 770 -6.54 10.31 -24.40
CA LEU A 770 -5.46 9.37 -24.74
C LEU A 770 -5.51 8.11 -23.85
N ASP A 771 -5.11 6.96 -24.41
CA ASP A 771 -5.04 5.68 -23.69
C ASP A 771 -3.82 5.67 -22.77
N SER A 772 -4.02 5.52 -21.46
CA SER A 772 -2.98 5.27 -20.44
C SER A 772 -1.63 5.98 -20.69
N VAL A 773 -1.61 7.31 -20.70
CA VAL A 773 -0.36 8.08 -20.80
C VAL A 773 0.57 7.77 -19.62
N GLY A 774 1.87 7.59 -19.90
CA GLY A 774 2.90 7.22 -18.93
C GLY A 774 3.97 8.30 -18.72
N GLU A 775 4.98 8.00 -17.92
CA GLU A 775 6.11 8.90 -17.65
C GLU A 775 6.88 9.26 -18.93
N GLU A 776 7.10 8.32 -19.87
CA GLU A 776 7.73 8.58 -21.18
C GLU A 776 6.95 9.65 -21.96
N PHE A 777 5.62 9.55 -22.00
CA PHE A 777 4.77 10.53 -22.67
C PHE A 777 4.88 11.92 -22.03
N MET A 778 4.79 11.99 -20.70
CA MET A 778 4.92 13.27 -19.99
C MET A 778 6.31 13.87 -20.14
N GLU A 779 7.37 13.07 -20.05
CA GLU A 779 8.73 13.52 -20.30
C GLU A 779 8.85 14.12 -21.70
N LYS A 780 8.39 13.44 -22.75
CA LYS A 780 8.44 14.00 -24.12
C LYS A 780 7.63 15.28 -24.24
N VAL A 781 6.43 15.38 -23.65
CA VAL A 781 5.61 16.60 -23.68
C VAL A 781 6.35 17.80 -23.08
N PHE A 782 6.97 17.63 -21.91
CA PHE A 782 7.53 18.77 -21.15
C PHE A 782 9.00 19.08 -21.46
N THR A 783 9.72 18.16 -22.09
CA THR A 783 11.12 18.35 -22.55
C THR A 783 11.24 18.75 -24.01
N THR A 784 10.27 18.42 -24.87
CA THR A 784 10.26 18.86 -26.28
C THR A 784 10.02 20.37 -26.37
N GLU A 785 10.74 21.05 -27.26
CA GLU A 785 10.53 22.48 -27.48
C GLU A 785 9.16 22.76 -28.13
N GLN A 786 8.55 23.89 -27.79
CA GLN A 786 7.26 24.30 -28.34
C GLN A 786 7.29 24.33 -29.87
N GLY A 787 6.32 23.69 -30.51
CA GLY A 787 6.21 23.53 -31.96
C GLY A 787 7.01 22.38 -32.56
N LYS A 788 7.98 21.79 -31.85
CA LYS A 788 8.66 20.54 -32.27
C LYS A 788 7.85 19.30 -31.88
N VAL A 789 8.21 18.16 -32.45
CA VAL A 789 7.58 16.86 -32.18
C VAL A 789 8.51 15.94 -31.39
N GLY A 790 7.91 15.10 -30.55
CA GLY A 790 8.58 13.97 -29.88
C GLY A 790 7.76 12.69 -30.04
N VAL A 791 8.43 11.53 -29.91
CA VAL A 791 7.80 10.20 -29.95
C VAL A 791 7.86 9.59 -28.55
N ALA A 792 6.71 9.10 -28.06
CA ALA A 792 6.60 8.37 -26.80
C ALA A 792 5.63 7.19 -26.93
N ALA A 793 5.92 6.06 -26.28
CA ALA A 793 4.90 5.05 -26.03
C ALA A 793 3.91 5.50 -24.92
N ASN A 794 2.71 4.93 -24.94
CA ASN A 794 1.84 4.94 -23.76
C ASN A 794 2.26 3.87 -22.75
N LEU A 795 1.76 3.92 -21.51
CA LEU A 795 2.22 3.07 -20.40
C LEU A 795 2.20 1.55 -20.71
N PRO A 796 1.14 0.96 -21.32
CA PRO A 796 1.14 -0.44 -21.75
C PRO A 796 1.77 -0.70 -23.13
N GLU A 797 2.43 0.29 -23.73
CA GLU A 797 3.03 0.25 -25.08
C GLU A 797 2.11 -0.33 -26.18
N ARG A 798 0.83 0.09 -26.17
CA ARG A 798 -0.19 -0.26 -27.19
C ARG A 798 -0.35 0.81 -28.27
N VAL A 799 0.03 2.04 -27.95
CA VAL A 799 -0.03 3.19 -28.86
C VAL A 799 1.29 3.94 -28.76
N ILE A 800 1.90 4.22 -29.91
CA ILE A 800 3.03 5.14 -30.02
C ILE A 800 2.45 6.51 -30.39
N TYR A 801 2.65 7.51 -29.54
CA TYR A 801 2.21 8.87 -29.76
C TYR A 801 3.32 9.72 -30.38
N ILE A 802 3.02 10.40 -31.49
CA ILE A 802 3.76 11.58 -31.93
C ILE A 802 3.09 12.78 -31.28
N VAL A 803 3.81 13.50 -30.43
CA VAL A 803 3.27 14.62 -29.63
C VAL A 803 3.99 15.93 -29.96
N GLN A 804 3.22 16.99 -30.12
CA GLN A 804 3.69 18.34 -30.46
C GLN A 804 3.21 19.32 -29.37
N PRO A 805 4.09 19.88 -28.51
CA PRO A 805 3.69 20.91 -27.56
C PRO A 805 3.32 22.21 -28.29
N ILE A 806 2.04 22.58 -28.26
CA ILE A 806 1.52 23.79 -28.90
C ILE A 806 1.77 25.00 -27.99
N GLU A 807 1.54 24.84 -26.69
CA GLU A 807 1.68 25.88 -25.67
C GLU A 807 2.24 25.30 -24.38
N LEU A 808 3.11 26.05 -23.71
CA LEU A 808 3.70 25.69 -22.42
C LEU A 808 3.60 26.89 -21.48
N GLN A 809 2.67 26.84 -20.53
CA GLN A 809 2.28 27.94 -19.65
C GLN A 809 2.32 27.55 -18.16
N PRO A 810 2.63 28.46 -17.21
CA PRO A 810 3.19 29.80 -17.41
C PRO A 810 4.59 29.76 -18.04
N THR A 811 5.16 30.93 -18.35
CA THR A 811 6.50 30.99 -18.95
C THR A 811 7.57 30.50 -17.96
N LEU A 812 8.73 30.09 -18.48
CA LEU A 812 9.86 29.71 -17.61
C LEU A 812 10.38 30.86 -16.75
N GLU A 813 10.11 32.12 -17.12
CA GLU A 813 10.48 33.29 -16.32
C GLU A 813 9.51 33.48 -15.14
N ASP A 814 8.20 33.43 -15.39
CA ASP A 814 7.17 33.45 -14.33
C ASP A 814 7.39 32.31 -13.32
N LEU A 815 7.70 31.12 -13.83
CA LEU A 815 7.98 29.94 -13.02
C LEU A 815 9.26 30.13 -12.18
N ARG A 816 10.30 30.78 -12.70
CA ARG A 816 11.51 31.12 -11.92
C ARG A 816 11.21 32.10 -10.80
N GLU A 817 10.40 33.13 -11.04
CA GLU A 817 9.97 34.07 -10.00
C GLU A 817 9.13 33.38 -8.92
N ARG A 818 8.17 32.53 -9.32
CA ARG A 818 7.36 31.74 -8.37
C ARG A 818 8.22 30.79 -7.52
N PHE A 819 9.21 30.12 -8.11
CA PHE A 819 10.15 29.26 -7.38
C PHE A 819 11.06 30.01 -6.37
N LYS A 820 11.11 31.35 -6.40
CA LYS A 820 11.73 32.14 -5.32
C LYS A 820 10.90 32.11 -4.02
N GLN A 821 9.62 31.77 -4.07
CA GLN A 821 8.76 31.67 -2.90
C GLN A 821 9.08 30.40 -2.07
N PRO A 822 9.25 30.50 -0.73
CA PRO A 822 9.58 29.33 0.10
C PRO A 822 8.56 28.20 0.07
N ARG A 823 7.26 28.53 -0.07
CA ARG A 823 6.15 27.57 -0.16
C ARG A 823 6.31 26.64 -1.37
N ASP A 824 6.61 27.22 -2.53
CA ASP A 824 6.69 26.50 -3.80
C ASP A 824 7.92 25.57 -3.83
N ARG A 825 9.05 25.99 -3.25
CA ARG A 825 10.21 25.10 -3.02
C ARG A 825 9.90 23.95 -2.07
N MET A 826 9.14 24.20 -1.01
CA MET A 826 8.75 23.15 -0.06
C MET A 826 7.91 22.06 -0.75
N MET A 827 6.92 22.46 -1.54
CA MET A 827 6.07 21.52 -2.30
C MET A 827 6.85 20.75 -3.39
N ALA A 828 7.82 21.40 -4.04
CA ALA A 828 8.70 20.71 -4.99
C ALA A 828 9.66 19.71 -4.32
N SER A 829 10.10 20.00 -3.09
CA SER A 829 10.95 19.08 -2.33
C SER A 829 10.22 17.80 -1.93
N THR A 830 8.90 17.85 -1.69
CA THR A 830 8.11 16.66 -1.32
C THR A 830 7.93 15.64 -2.44
N LEU A 831 8.08 16.02 -3.71
CA LEU A 831 8.05 15.08 -4.84
C LEU A 831 9.30 14.19 -4.91
N GLY A 832 10.45 14.63 -4.36
CA GLY A 832 11.67 13.82 -4.38
C GLY A 832 11.57 12.52 -3.57
N ASN A 833 10.52 12.36 -2.77
CA ASN A 833 10.24 11.14 -2.02
C ASN A 833 9.95 9.94 -2.94
N GLU A 834 9.44 10.16 -4.15
CA GLU A 834 9.20 9.10 -5.14
C GLU A 834 10.53 8.56 -5.67
N ASP A 835 11.42 9.43 -6.17
CA ASP A 835 12.78 9.09 -6.60
C ASP A 835 13.56 8.37 -5.49
N ALA A 836 13.51 8.90 -4.26
CA ALA A 836 14.17 8.29 -3.10
C ALA A 836 13.57 6.91 -2.76
N GLY A 837 12.26 6.72 -2.94
CA GLY A 837 11.58 5.44 -2.81
C GLY A 837 12.06 4.41 -3.83
N THR A 838 12.22 4.81 -5.09
CA THR A 838 12.77 3.94 -6.15
C THR A 838 14.22 3.54 -5.86
N VAL A 839 15.08 4.47 -5.44
CA VAL A 839 16.46 4.15 -5.07
C VAL A 839 16.51 3.25 -3.83
N TYR A 840 15.62 3.46 -2.86
CA TYR A 840 15.49 2.63 -1.67
C TYR A 840 15.04 1.19 -1.99
N GLN A 841 14.10 1.02 -2.91
CA GLN A 841 13.73 -0.29 -3.44
C GLN A 841 14.90 -0.94 -4.20
N GLY A 842 15.58 -0.20 -5.08
CA GLY A 842 16.74 -0.68 -5.83
C GLY A 842 17.91 -1.11 -4.93
N PHE A 843 18.14 -0.42 -3.81
CA PHE A 843 19.11 -0.85 -2.79
C PHE A 843 18.77 -2.24 -2.25
N PHE A 844 17.49 -2.47 -1.91
CA PHE A 844 17.01 -3.76 -1.43
C PHE A 844 17.10 -4.86 -2.48
N GLU A 845 16.66 -4.61 -3.72
CA GLU A 845 16.83 -5.55 -4.83
C GLU A 845 18.31 -5.88 -5.09
N SER A 846 19.22 -4.92 -4.89
CA SER A 846 20.67 -5.16 -5.00
C SER A 846 21.21 -6.07 -3.89
N ALA A 847 20.65 -6.00 -2.67
CA ALA A 847 20.99 -6.89 -1.57
C ALA A 847 20.45 -8.31 -1.86
N ASP A 848 19.24 -8.40 -2.40
CA ASP A 848 18.60 -9.65 -2.79
C ASP A 848 19.39 -10.37 -3.89
N LYS A 849 19.75 -9.66 -4.97
CA LYS A 849 20.60 -10.19 -6.05
C LYS A 849 21.99 -10.60 -5.58
N ARG A 850 22.61 -9.88 -4.63
CA ARG A 850 23.95 -10.22 -4.09
C ARG A 850 23.95 -11.41 -3.14
N THR A 851 22.87 -11.58 -2.37
CA THR A 851 22.74 -12.66 -1.39
C THR A 851 22.06 -13.91 -1.95
N GLY A 852 21.59 -13.87 -3.21
CA GLY A 852 20.78 -14.95 -3.78
C GLY A 852 19.50 -15.17 -2.98
N PHE A 853 18.85 -14.07 -2.56
CA PHE A 853 17.74 -14.13 -1.62
C PHE A 853 16.50 -14.79 -2.24
N GLU A 854 16.12 -15.93 -1.67
CA GLU A 854 14.84 -16.59 -1.94
C GLU A 854 14.02 -16.60 -0.65
N TYR A 855 12.75 -16.21 -0.71
CA TYR A 855 11.79 -16.36 0.38
C TYR A 855 10.61 -17.21 -0.09
N GLN A 856 10.39 -18.34 0.56
CA GLN A 856 9.20 -19.16 0.34
C GLN A 856 8.05 -18.53 1.11
N VAL A 857 7.22 -17.77 0.39
CA VAL A 857 5.87 -17.46 0.88
C VAL A 857 5.16 -18.81 1.05
N PRO A 858 4.64 -19.15 2.24
CA PRO A 858 3.86 -20.38 2.38
C PRO A 858 2.66 -20.31 1.43
N GLU A 859 2.46 -21.36 0.63
CA GLU A 859 1.17 -21.58 -0.03
C GLU A 859 0.10 -21.70 1.08
N GLU A 860 -0.91 -20.82 1.05
CA GLU A 860 -2.04 -20.81 1.99
C GLU A 860 -3.10 -21.87 1.65
#